data_AF-A0A9W6A107-F1
#
_entry.id   AF-A0A9W6A107-F1
#
_cell.length_a   1.000
_cell.length_b   1.000
_cell.length_c   1.000
_cell.angle_alpha   90.00
_cell.angle_beta   90.00
_cell.angle_gamma   90.00
#
_symmetry.space_group_name_H-M   'P 1'
#
loop_
_entity.id
_entity.type
_entity.pdbx_description
1 polymer ?
#
loop_
_entity_poly.entity_id
_entity_poly.type
_entity_poly.pdbx_seq_one_letter_code
_entity_poly.pdbx_strand_id
1 'polypeptide(L)'
;MITKAGVPGAKVIVGVTSYGRSFKMADPNCWGPDCLYTGDRLNSDAKKGECTNTAGYLAGAEIDKIMKDSSRVVKSYVDTTSNSDILIYDNDEWVGYMSADTKRTRTTLYSAWGLGGTSDWASDLQTYHDVPKPATSWANFIQLAKAGEDPKTDQTRNGNWTSYNCADDNVANLFDFTPSQRWKIMDTDTAWDDIIRIWNETDRERNLLKVRPTLRVRLVVKYSQRAAVPLVAKTVQMATTLVPQLFSSCTQPPKFTGCTRDTTTAYSTLSVLSVRPSMIWKNKFAPIPPQEDNTWLNILIDMITLGALGTAGPLFNTMLKNHAWFAGSALDNAKDTTMTLLGQGTTTAKDVLPPGDKAKWTPEGQDEFSAYLGQVVYGWSNITSQALEDLFSGTNESMNALWEVMSDGKLIEGKRDHYPSYTGNVQNELIANINKYVIGFALPALWRQAGSYTFILDSGQSCDDNPNIGEYLEDDTIEATGVCVDNRQYYLVYPDGHATDCTCKIINDSGPCQTVCKDNKFSAPNGIQYISGENSYYGITANDLVKGSIRTWIANGRENGARIADPTNHGTMSDLIDVDVTTPGFMRIPVCSPARAFQSWDTANKDSSPNWPCDIPPGKDECGGLTFVDQTSDAPPKVEDCRQIIKNIEGDATTAWTTQVVGHNQREIASHASCHFGVEATKTNGSVNFKVGGQDVIDIINDAIAKFARDGLIGAKGNMDCNGNVKSEPVLWGIY
;
A
#
# COMPACT_ATOMS: atom_id res chain seq x y z
N MET A 1 48.92 38.81 -12.55
CA MET A 1 48.34 40.16 -12.39
C MET A 1 47.13 40.16 -11.46
N ILE A 2 46.10 39.36 -11.72
CA ILE A 2 44.85 39.33 -10.93
C ILE A 2 45.09 39.02 -9.44
N THR A 3 45.88 37.99 -9.13
CA THR A 3 46.23 37.66 -7.73
C THR A 3 47.12 38.72 -7.08
N LYS A 4 48.04 39.34 -7.83
CA LYS A 4 48.85 40.48 -7.38
C LYS A 4 48.01 41.73 -7.10
N ALA A 5 46.84 41.86 -7.72
CA ALA A 5 45.87 42.92 -7.47
C ALA A 5 44.95 42.63 -6.26
N GLY A 6 45.21 41.56 -5.50
CA GLY A 6 44.52 41.24 -4.24
C GLY A 6 43.35 40.25 -4.37
N VAL A 7 43.06 39.73 -5.58
CA VAL A 7 42.02 38.71 -5.75
C VAL A 7 42.55 37.35 -5.27
N PRO A 8 41.90 36.68 -4.30
CA PRO A 8 42.30 35.35 -3.87
C PRO A 8 42.31 34.36 -5.04
N GLY A 9 43.33 33.50 -5.13
CA GLY A 9 43.47 32.51 -6.19
C GLY A 9 42.22 31.65 -6.37
N ALA A 10 41.62 31.19 -5.28
CA ALA A 10 40.39 30.40 -5.27
C ALA A 10 39.16 31.09 -5.90
N LYS A 11 39.20 32.42 -6.08
CA LYS A 11 38.14 33.19 -6.78
C LYS A 11 38.46 33.47 -8.24
N VAL A 12 39.64 33.07 -8.72
CA VAL A 12 40.06 33.23 -10.12
C VAL A 12 39.72 31.97 -10.89
N ILE A 13 38.76 32.08 -11.82
CA ILE A 13 38.40 31.02 -12.77
C ILE A 13 39.03 31.37 -14.12
N VAL A 14 39.94 30.51 -14.60
CA VAL A 14 40.75 30.82 -15.79
C VAL A 14 40.00 30.43 -17.06
N GLY A 15 39.91 31.37 -18.01
CA GLY A 15 39.32 31.10 -19.31
C GLY A 15 40.14 30.10 -20.13
N VAL A 16 39.48 29.07 -20.62
CA VAL A 16 39.96 28.17 -21.69
C VAL A 16 38.99 28.26 -22.86
N THR A 17 39.42 27.82 -24.04
CA THR A 17 38.67 28.06 -25.28
C THR A 17 38.39 26.78 -26.05
N SER A 18 37.15 26.60 -26.46
CA SER A 18 36.72 25.61 -27.46
C SER A 18 36.73 26.17 -28.88
N TYR A 19 37.52 27.21 -29.13
CA TYR A 19 37.73 27.81 -30.45
C TYR A 19 39.20 28.20 -30.65
N GLY A 20 39.58 28.43 -31.91
CA GLY A 20 40.84 29.01 -32.31
C GLY A 20 40.68 30.37 -32.99
N ARG A 21 41.74 31.19 -32.91
CA ARG A 21 41.87 32.41 -33.73
C ARG A 21 42.68 32.08 -34.96
N SER A 22 42.09 32.31 -36.14
CA SER A 22 42.72 32.02 -37.42
C SER A 22 43.23 33.26 -38.12
N PHE A 23 44.27 33.08 -38.94
CA PHE A 23 44.91 34.14 -39.73
C PHE A 23 45.32 33.58 -41.08
N LYS A 24 45.21 34.40 -42.12
CA LYS A 24 45.78 34.09 -43.43
C LYS A 24 47.22 34.58 -43.48
N MET A 25 48.16 33.69 -43.72
CA MET A 25 49.59 34.00 -43.76
C MET A 25 49.92 34.81 -45.02
N ALA A 26 50.75 35.85 -44.88
CA ALA A 26 51.22 36.63 -46.03
C ALA A 26 52.25 35.86 -46.87
N ASP A 27 53.01 34.96 -46.25
CA ASP A 27 53.92 34.01 -46.88
C ASP A 27 53.61 32.60 -46.35
N PRO A 28 53.21 31.64 -47.21
CA PRO A 28 52.92 30.26 -46.79
C PRO A 28 54.08 29.55 -46.08
N ASN A 29 55.32 30.01 -46.28
CA ASN A 29 56.52 29.43 -45.68
C ASN A 29 56.96 30.11 -44.36
N CYS A 30 56.19 31.11 -43.88
CA CYS A 30 56.48 31.85 -42.66
C CYS A 30 55.31 31.76 -41.67
N TRP A 31 55.47 30.97 -40.61
CA TRP A 31 54.46 30.75 -39.54
C TRP A 31 54.98 30.98 -38.11
N GLY A 32 56.16 31.59 -37.97
CA GLY A 32 56.77 31.97 -36.68
C GLY A 32 56.22 33.30 -36.13
N PRO A 33 56.69 33.74 -34.94
CA PRO A 33 56.18 34.93 -34.26
C PRO A 33 56.44 36.24 -35.00
N ASP A 34 57.45 36.28 -35.88
CA ASP A 34 57.80 37.46 -36.69
C ASP A 34 57.11 37.48 -38.07
N CYS A 35 56.28 36.47 -38.37
CA CYS A 35 55.62 36.35 -39.66
C CYS A 35 54.36 37.23 -39.75
N LEU A 36 54.09 37.74 -40.94
CA LEU A 36 52.98 38.64 -41.21
C LEU A 36 51.74 37.87 -41.68
N TYR A 37 50.57 38.43 -41.37
CA TYR A 37 49.27 37.95 -41.81
C TYR A 37 48.59 39.01 -42.68
N THR A 38 47.70 38.59 -43.58
CA THR A 38 46.90 39.51 -44.39
C THR A 38 45.61 39.91 -43.67
N GLY A 39 44.92 40.91 -44.22
CA GLY A 39 43.75 41.55 -43.60
C GLY A 39 44.11 42.84 -42.84
N ASP A 40 43.12 43.40 -42.15
CA ASP A 40 43.24 44.60 -41.33
C ASP A 40 42.67 44.37 -39.91
N ARG A 41 42.73 45.40 -39.06
CA ARG A 41 42.29 45.33 -37.65
C ARG A 41 40.81 44.91 -37.49
N LEU A 42 39.97 45.18 -38.47
CA LEU A 42 38.53 44.93 -38.46
C LEU A 42 38.12 43.76 -39.35
N ASN A 43 38.92 43.42 -40.36
CA ASN A 43 38.61 42.40 -41.36
C ASN A 43 39.76 41.40 -41.47
N SER A 44 39.52 40.16 -41.01
CA SER A 44 40.45 39.05 -41.23
C SER A 44 40.22 38.43 -42.60
N ASP A 45 41.31 38.16 -43.33
CA ASP A 45 41.27 37.42 -44.60
C ASP A 45 41.29 35.89 -44.39
N ALA A 46 41.38 35.42 -43.14
CA ALA A 46 41.36 34.00 -42.83
C ALA A 46 40.05 33.35 -43.28
N LYS A 47 40.12 32.10 -43.73
CA LYS A 47 38.92 31.35 -44.14
C LYS A 47 37.94 31.21 -42.96
N LYS A 48 36.67 31.39 -43.27
CA LYS A 48 35.56 31.21 -42.33
C LYS A 48 35.27 29.73 -42.11
N GLY A 49 34.90 29.38 -40.87
CA GLY A 49 34.32 28.08 -40.57
C GLY A 49 32.92 27.93 -41.18
N GLU A 50 32.49 26.69 -41.42
CA GLU A 50 31.19 26.39 -42.03
C GLU A 50 30.01 26.70 -41.09
N CYS A 51 30.19 26.52 -39.78
CA CYS A 51 29.18 26.77 -38.75
C CYS A 51 29.37 28.14 -38.11
N THR A 52 30.60 28.51 -37.78
CA THR A 52 30.89 29.80 -37.13
C THR A 52 30.76 30.98 -38.09
N ASN A 53 30.96 30.75 -39.40
CA ASN A 53 30.81 31.72 -40.49
C ASN A 53 31.46 33.10 -40.23
N THR A 54 32.56 33.11 -39.48
CA THR A 54 33.25 34.32 -39.04
C THR A 54 34.73 34.20 -39.39
N ALA A 55 35.27 35.19 -40.09
CA ALA A 55 36.68 35.17 -40.49
C ALA A 55 37.55 35.42 -39.26
N GLY A 56 38.65 34.67 -39.14
CA GLY A 56 39.55 34.74 -37.99
C GLY A 56 39.07 34.02 -36.74
N TYR A 57 38.03 33.19 -36.85
CA TYR A 57 37.44 32.43 -35.74
C TYR A 57 36.96 31.07 -36.22
N LEU A 58 37.43 30.00 -35.59
CA LEU A 58 37.03 28.62 -35.89
C LEU A 58 36.65 27.89 -34.61
N ALA A 59 35.53 27.17 -34.63
CA ALA A 59 35.15 26.27 -33.54
C ALA A 59 36.16 25.11 -33.44
N GLY A 60 36.34 24.56 -32.23
CA GLY A 60 37.16 23.38 -32.00
C GLY A 60 36.70 22.21 -32.87
N ALA A 61 35.38 22.01 -33.00
CA ALA A 61 34.81 21.00 -33.90
C ALA A 61 35.22 21.18 -35.38
N GLU A 62 35.30 22.44 -35.84
CA GLU A 62 35.72 22.76 -37.21
C GLU A 62 37.21 22.51 -37.41
N ILE A 63 38.04 22.83 -36.41
CA ILE A 63 39.48 22.55 -36.41
C ILE A 63 39.72 21.03 -36.43
N ASP A 64 39.02 20.27 -35.57
CA ASP A 64 39.10 18.81 -35.53
C ASP A 64 38.68 18.18 -36.87
N LYS A 65 37.66 18.75 -37.54
CA LYS A 65 37.25 18.33 -38.89
C LYS A 65 38.34 18.57 -39.93
N ILE A 66 39.03 19.72 -39.87
CA ILE A 66 40.18 20.01 -40.75
C ILE A 66 41.31 19.02 -40.48
N MET A 67 41.64 18.77 -39.21
CA MET A 67 42.73 17.86 -38.83
C MET A 67 42.47 16.40 -39.22
N LYS A 68 41.20 15.97 -39.29
CA LYS A 68 40.83 14.63 -39.78
C LYS A 68 41.11 14.44 -41.27
N ASP A 69 41.16 15.52 -42.05
CA ASP A 69 41.56 15.49 -43.46
C ASP A 69 43.05 15.84 -43.59
N SER A 70 43.90 14.81 -43.60
CA SER A 70 45.35 15.01 -43.67
C SER A 70 45.82 15.75 -44.93
N SER A 71 45.01 15.79 -46.00
CA SER A 71 45.36 16.54 -47.22
C SER A 71 45.33 18.05 -47.01
N ARG A 72 44.60 18.51 -45.99
CA ARG A 72 44.48 19.92 -45.62
C ARG A 72 45.53 20.34 -44.61
N VAL A 73 46.13 19.41 -43.88
CA VAL A 73 47.10 19.71 -42.83
C VAL A 73 48.49 19.89 -43.43
N VAL A 74 49.03 21.11 -43.34
CA VAL A 74 50.42 21.39 -43.72
C VAL A 74 51.34 21.06 -42.54
N LYS A 75 50.97 21.50 -41.33
CA LYS A 75 51.76 21.28 -40.12
C LYS A 75 50.91 21.46 -38.86
N SER A 76 51.14 20.64 -37.84
CA SER A 76 50.51 20.78 -36.52
C SER A 76 51.54 20.54 -35.42
N TYR A 77 51.57 21.40 -34.41
CA TYR A 77 52.49 21.31 -33.27
C TYR A 77 51.99 22.10 -32.07
N VAL A 78 52.52 21.79 -30.89
CA VAL A 78 52.32 22.59 -29.67
C VAL A 78 53.48 23.57 -29.55
N ASP A 79 53.19 24.88 -29.51
CA ASP A 79 54.17 25.88 -29.14
C ASP A 79 54.39 25.81 -27.62
N THR A 80 55.52 25.27 -27.20
CA THR A 80 55.87 25.08 -25.80
C THR A 80 56.01 26.39 -25.03
N THR A 81 56.30 27.50 -25.72
CA THR A 81 56.50 28.81 -25.07
C THR A 81 55.17 29.41 -24.64
N SER A 82 54.16 29.39 -25.52
CA SER A 82 52.82 29.86 -25.19
C SER A 82 51.91 28.77 -24.61
N ASN A 83 52.31 27.50 -24.68
CA ASN A 83 51.49 26.33 -24.34
C ASN A 83 50.16 26.35 -25.13
N SER A 84 50.26 26.53 -26.45
CA SER A 84 49.11 26.61 -27.38
C SER A 84 49.31 25.66 -28.54
N ASP A 85 48.22 25.08 -29.04
CA ASP A 85 48.24 24.25 -30.23
C ASP A 85 48.17 25.13 -31.48
N ILE A 86 49.04 24.84 -32.44
CA ILE A 86 49.13 25.56 -33.71
C ILE A 86 48.87 24.57 -34.85
N LEU A 87 47.99 24.97 -35.77
CA LEU A 87 47.72 24.25 -37.01
C LEU A 87 47.90 25.19 -38.20
N ILE A 88 48.72 24.76 -39.15
CA ILE A 88 48.84 25.36 -40.48
C ILE A 88 48.12 24.42 -41.46
N TYR A 89 47.19 24.96 -42.22
CA TYR A 89 46.29 24.19 -43.07
C TYR A 89 45.99 24.91 -44.39
N ASP A 90 45.49 24.17 -45.38
CA ASP A 90 45.16 24.65 -46.73
C ASP A 90 46.22 25.56 -47.36
N ASN A 91 47.50 25.19 -47.23
CA ASN A 91 48.69 25.94 -47.68
C ASN A 91 49.02 27.20 -46.88
N ASP A 92 48.09 28.15 -46.73
CA ASP A 92 48.37 29.51 -46.22
C ASP A 92 47.49 29.96 -45.03
N GLU A 93 46.77 29.04 -44.40
CA GLU A 93 45.94 29.34 -43.23
C GLU A 93 46.63 28.87 -41.94
N TRP A 94 46.53 29.69 -40.90
CA TRP A 94 47.11 29.44 -39.58
C TRP A 94 46.02 29.55 -38.51
N VAL A 95 46.00 28.66 -37.53
CA VAL A 95 45.09 28.77 -36.37
C VAL A 95 45.80 28.38 -35.08
N GLY A 96 45.66 29.24 -34.07
CA GLY A 96 46.08 28.99 -32.70
C GLY A 96 44.86 28.64 -31.84
N TYR A 97 44.90 27.50 -31.17
CA TYR A 97 43.79 26.94 -30.41
C TYR A 97 44.26 26.16 -29.19
N MET A 98 43.32 25.55 -28.46
CA MET A 98 43.62 24.62 -27.36
C MET A 98 42.96 23.27 -27.65
N SER A 99 43.77 22.25 -27.89
CA SER A 99 43.35 20.86 -27.96
C SER A 99 42.82 20.38 -26.59
N ALA A 100 42.12 19.25 -26.58
CA ALA A 100 41.66 18.63 -25.34
C ALA A 100 42.83 18.35 -24.35
N ASP A 101 44.00 17.98 -24.89
CA ASP A 101 45.19 17.69 -24.09
C ASP A 101 45.83 18.96 -23.53
N THR A 102 45.90 20.05 -24.31
CA THR A 102 46.36 21.36 -23.83
C THR A 102 45.43 21.93 -22.77
N LYS A 103 44.11 21.81 -22.96
CA LYS A 103 43.12 22.18 -21.93
C LYS A 103 43.36 21.41 -20.64
N ARG A 104 43.49 20.08 -20.71
CA ARG A 104 43.76 19.22 -19.54
C ARG A 104 45.03 19.66 -18.81
N THR A 105 46.12 19.87 -19.56
CA THR A 105 47.41 20.31 -19.03
C THR A 105 47.29 21.65 -18.31
N ARG A 106 46.60 22.62 -18.92
CA ARG A 106 46.37 23.95 -18.33
C ARG A 106 45.47 23.89 -17.09
N THR A 107 44.41 23.08 -17.11
CA THR A 107 43.55 22.87 -15.93
C THR A 107 44.36 22.33 -14.76
N THR A 108 45.20 21.30 -14.97
CA THR A 108 46.09 20.76 -13.93
C THR A 108 47.04 21.83 -13.39
N LEU A 109 47.62 22.65 -14.27
CA LEU A 109 48.52 23.75 -13.88
C LEU A 109 47.80 24.80 -13.02
N TYR A 110 46.59 25.21 -13.41
CA TYR A 110 45.81 26.21 -12.68
C TYR A 110 45.37 25.69 -11.31
N SER A 111 44.99 24.42 -11.21
CA SER A 111 44.71 23.77 -9.92
C SER A 111 45.95 23.74 -9.03
N ALA A 112 47.12 23.41 -9.57
CA ALA A 112 48.39 23.40 -8.81
C ALA A 112 48.79 24.79 -8.28
N TRP A 113 48.35 25.87 -8.94
CA TRP A 113 48.53 27.26 -8.48
C TRP A 113 47.49 27.74 -7.47
N GLY A 114 46.56 26.87 -7.05
CA GLY A 114 45.48 27.23 -6.11
C GLY A 114 44.43 28.15 -6.72
N LEU A 115 44.23 28.09 -8.05
CA LEU A 115 43.15 28.83 -8.71
C LEU A 115 41.82 28.09 -8.59
N GLY A 116 40.71 28.82 -8.66
CA GLY A 116 39.37 28.28 -8.39
C GLY A 116 38.83 27.30 -9.45
N GLY A 117 39.42 27.27 -10.65
CA GLY A 117 39.04 26.37 -11.73
C GLY A 117 39.18 26.99 -13.12
N THR A 118 38.46 26.44 -14.09
CA THR A 118 38.42 26.90 -15.49
C THR A 118 37.01 27.22 -15.96
N SER A 119 36.89 28.18 -16.88
CA SER A 119 35.65 28.50 -17.61
C SER A 119 35.90 28.31 -19.11
N ASP A 120 35.08 27.51 -19.78
CA ASP A 120 35.24 27.21 -21.20
C ASP A 120 34.32 28.11 -22.05
N TRP A 121 34.91 28.79 -23.04
CA TRP A 121 34.19 29.49 -24.08
C TRP A 121 34.30 28.75 -25.42
N ALA A 122 33.26 28.13 -25.95
CA ALA A 122 31.97 27.82 -25.32
C ALA A 122 31.53 26.39 -25.73
N SER A 123 30.56 25.82 -25.03
CA SER A 123 30.16 24.43 -25.19
C SER A 123 29.66 24.08 -26.61
N ASP A 124 29.02 25.02 -27.30
CA ASP A 124 28.52 24.87 -28.67
C ASP A 124 29.62 24.71 -29.73
N LEU A 125 30.88 24.97 -29.38
CA LEU A 125 32.01 24.94 -30.31
C LEU A 125 32.83 23.64 -30.23
N GLN A 126 32.51 22.76 -29.27
CA GLN A 126 33.32 21.58 -28.96
C GLN A 126 33.12 20.45 -29.96
N THR A 127 31.87 20.14 -30.30
CA THR A 127 31.52 18.99 -31.14
C THR A 127 30.30 19.29 -32.00
N TYR A 128 30.21 18.65 -33.16
CA TYR A 128 28.96 18.60 -33.91
C TYR A 128 27.93 17.76 -33.17
N HIS A 129 26.66 18.20 -33.22
CA HIS A 129 25.52 17.44 -32.73
C HIS A 129 24.56 17.14 -33.87
N ASP A 130 24.06 15.91 -33.88
CA ASP A 130 22.91 15.57 -34.71
C ASP A 130 21.68 16.36 -34.27
N VAL A 131 20.75 16.53 -35.20
CA VAL A 131 19.46 17.14 -34.89
C VAL A 131 18.76 16.29 -33.81
N PRO A 132 18.19 16.91 -32.76
CA PRO A 132 17.43 16.16 -31.76
C PRO A 132 16.22 15.47 -32.40
N LYS A 133 16.01 14.19 -32.06
CA LYS A 133 14.77 13.49 -32.38
C LYS A 133 13.56 14.26 -31.81
N PRO A 134 12.39 14.22 -32.48
CA PRO A 134 12.06 13.44 -33.68
C PRO A 134 12.39 14.17 -35.00
N ALA A 135 12.92 15.39 -34.95
CA ALA A 135 13.26 16.13 -36.16
C ALA A 135 14.39 15.43 -36.93
N THR A 136 14.23 15.33 -38.25
CA THR A 136 15.20 14.67 -39.15
C THR A 136 16.20 15.64 -39.79
N SER A 137 16.02 16.94 -39.58
CA SER A 137 16.99 17.96 -40.03
C SER A 137 16.96 19.22 -39.15
N TRP A 138 18.12 19.88 -39.01
CA TRP A 138 18.24 21.17 -38.34
C TRP A 138 17.37 22.25 -38.98
N ALA A 139 17.13 22.18 -40.29
CA ALA A 139 16.23 23.13 -40.98
C ALA A 139 14.80 23.05 -40.45
N ASN A 140 14.24 21.83 -40.31
CA ASN A 140 12.91 21.63 -39.74
C ASN A 140 12.88 22.04 -38.26
N PHE A 141 13.88 21.60 -37.49
CA PHE A 141 13.99 21.93 -36.06
C PHE A 141 13.99 23.45 -35.82
N ILE A 142 14.78 24.20 -36.60
CA ILE A 142 14.86 25.67 -36.51
C ILE A 142 13.56 26.32 -36.99
N GLN A 143 12.92 25.80 -38.04
CA GLN A 143 11.64 26.34 -38.51
C GLN A 143 10.54 26.23 -37.47
N LEU A 144 10.39 25.05 -36.84
CA LEU A 144 9.42 24.83 -35.76
C LEU A 144 9.71 25.76 -34.58
N ALA A 145 10.96 25.85 -34.14
CA ALA A 145 11.35 26.76 -33.06
C ALA A 145 11.03 28.23 -33.39
N LYS A 146 11.29 28.66 -34.64
CA LYS A 146 10.95 30.02 -35.11
C LYS A 146 9.45 30.28 -35.19
N ALA A 147 8.65 29.24 -35.45
CA ALA A 147 7.19 29.32 -35.46
C ALA A 147 6.59 29.37 -34.04
N GLY A 148 7.39 29.26 -32.99
CA GLY A 148 6.92 29.14 -31.60
C GLY A 148 6.36 27.76 -31.28
N GLU A 149 6.58 26.78 -32.17
CA GLU A 149 6.26 25.38 -31.94
C GLU A 149 7.39 24.68 -31.19
N ASP A 150 7.08 23.55 -30.55
CA ASP A 150 8.07 22.73 -29.87
C ASP A 150 8.70 21.73 -30.87
N PRO A 151 9.96 21.95 -31.30
CA PRO A 151 10.61 21.14 -32.33
C PRO A 151 10.94 19.71 -31.88
N LYS A 152 10.73 19.40 -30.60
CA LYS A 152 10.90 18.06 -30.03
C LYS A 152 9.58 17.27 -29.95
N THR A 153 8.48 17.80 -30.48
CA THR A 153 7.18 17.09 -30.50
C THR A 153 7.14 16.09 -31.66
N ASP A 154 6.73 14.84 -31.38
CA ASP A 154 6.49 13.86 -32.44
C ASP A 154 5.10 14.02 -33.08
N GLN A 155 5.09 14.45 -34.35
CA GLN A 155 3.88 14.63 -35.15
C GLN A 155 3.58 13.44 -36.07
N THR A 156 4.38 12.36 -36.04
CA THR A 156 4.15 11.16 -36.86
C THR A 156 2.93 10.39 -36.37
N ARG A 157 2.09 9.96 -37.31
CA ARG A 157 0.82 9.27 -37.04
C ARG A 157 0.72 8.08 -37.98
N ASN A 158 0.38 6.92 -37.45
CA ASN A 158 0.15 5.68 -38.17
C ASN A 158 -1.35 5.42 -38.28
N GLY A 159 -1.78 4.71 -39.31
CA GLY A 159 -3.20 4.39 -39.50
C GLY A 159 -4.05 5.55 -40.00
N ASN A 160 -5.36 5.40 -39.89
CA ASN A 160 -6.33 6.37 -40.43
C ASN A 160 -7.10 7.13 -39.35
N TRP A 161 -6.80 6.90 -38.07
CA TRP A 161 -7.51 7.52 -36.94
C TRP A 161 -7.48 9.06 -36.95
N THR A 162 -6.50 9.69 -37.61
CA THR A 162 -6.42 11.15 -37.80
C THR A 162 -7.26 11.69 -38.95
N SER A 163 -7.90 10.83 -39.75
CA SER A 163 -8.73 11.23 -40.89
C SER A 163 -10.20 11.51 -40.51
N TYR A 164 -10.62 11.06 -39.33
CA TYR A 164 -11.97 11.28 -38.81
C TYR A 164 -12.16 12.68 -38.24
N ASN A 165 -13.36 13.23 -38.42
CA ASN A 165 -13.80 14.52 -37.95
C ASN A 165 -15.22 14.44 -37.37
N CYS A 166 -15.75 15.57 -36.88
CA CYS A 166 -17.06 15.61 -36.23
C CYS A 166 -18.25 15.28 -37.14
N ALA A 167 -18.07 15.25 -38.45
CA ALA A 167 -19.13 14.95 -39.41
C ALA A 167 -19.22 13.45 -39.76
N ASP A 168 -18.22 12.64 -39.39
CA ASP A 168 -18.27 11.20 -39.65
C ASP A 168 -19.33 10.53 -38.78
N ASP A 169 -20.14 9.64 -39.36
CA ASP A 169 -21.33 9.06 -38.71
C ASP A 169 -20.99 8.33 -37.39
N ASN A 170 -19.86 7.63 -37.33
CA ASN A 170 -19.37 6.94 -36.13
C ASN A 170 -18.90 7.89 -35.01
N VAL A 171 -18.71 9.18 -35.32
CA VAL A 171 -18.35 10.24 -34.38
C VAL A 171 -19.58 11.05 -33.98
N ALA A 172 -20.43 11.41 -34.96
CA ALA A 172 -21.62 12.22 -34.76
C ALA A 172 -22.79 11.44 -34.11
N ASN A 173 -23.02 10.20 -34.54
CA ASN A 173 -24.16 9.39 -34.16
C ASN A 173 -23.76 8.28 -33.18
N LEU A 174 -23.46 8.69 -31.95
CA LEU A 174 -22.91 7.83 -30.89
C LEU A 174 -23.71 6.53 -30.65
N PHE A 175 -25.04 6.58 -30.80
CA PHE A 175 -25.93 5.46 -30.46
C PHE A 175 -26.31 4.57 -31.65
N ASP A 176 -25.81 4.85 -32.85
CA ASP A 176 -26.09 4.03 -34.04
C ASP A 176 -25.14 2.82 -34.14
N PHE A 177 -24.00 2.88 -33.44
CA PHE A 177 -22.94 1.88 -33.44
C PHE A 177 -22.65 1.41 -32.02
N THR A 178 -22.37 0.12 -31.83
CA THR A 178 -21.88 -0.41 -30.54
C THR A 178 -20.51 0.17 -30.20
N PRO A 179 -20.11 0.20 -28.91
CA PRO A 179 -18.81 0.73 -28.52
C PRO A 179 -17.63 0.05 -29.24
N SER A 180 -17.63 -1.28 -29.35
CA SER A 180 -16.61 -2.04 -30.08
C SER A 180 -16.56 -1.68 -31.57
N GLN A 181 -17.72 -1.49 -32.21
CA GLN A 181 -17.77 -1.05 -33.61
C GLN A 181 -17.16 0.33 -33.78
N ARG A 182 -17.47 1.27 -32.88
CA ARG A 182 -16.90 2.62 -32.92
C ARG A 182 -15.39 2.59 -32.72
N TRP A 183 -14.93 1.83 -31.73
CA TRP A 183 -13.50 1.65 -31.44
C TRP A 183 -12.72 1.19 -32.67
N LYS A 184 -13.25 0.16 -33.35
CA LYS A 184 -12.66 -0.43 -34.55
C LYS A 184 -12.75 0.48 -35.78
N ILE A 185 -13.90 1.12 -36.01
CA ILE A 185 -14.06 2.04 -37.16
C ILE A 185 -13.07 3.20 -37.02
N MET A 186 -12.92 3.75 -35.82
CA MET A 186 -12.01 4.88 -35.58
C MET A 186 -10.53 4.50 -35.53
N ASP A 187 -10.16 3.24 -35.76
CA ASP A 187 -8.78 2.75 -35.75
C ASP A 187 -8.06 3.11 -34.43
N THR A 188 -8.80 2.98 -33.33
CA THR A 188 -8.35 3.39 -31.99
C THR A 188 -7.17 2.54 -31.49
N ASP A 189 -7.04 1.30 -31.97
CA ASP A 189 -5.87 0.44 -31.68
C ASP A 189 -4.58 1.09 -32.19
N THR A 190 -4.56 1.52 -33.45
CA THR A 190 -3.40 2.21 -34.03
C THR A 190 -3.15 3.58 -33.40
N ALA A 191 -4.22 4.27 -32.98
CA ALA A 191 -4.10 5.52 -32.21
C ALA A 191 -3.41 5.31 -30.87
N TRP A 192 -3.70 4.20 -30.19
CA TRP A 192 -3.05 3.83 -28.94
C TRP A 192 -1.58 3.44 -29.16
N ASP A 193 -1.28 2.69 -30.22
CA ASP A 193 0.10 2.34 -30.59
C ASP A 193 0.96 3.60 -30.83
N ASP A 194 0.40 4.62 -31.49
CA ASP A 194 1.07 5.91 -31.65
C ASP A 194 1.33 6.60 -30.32
N ILE A 195 0.36 6.61 -29.39
CA ILE A 195 0.52 7.21 -28.06
C ILE A 195 1.65 6.49 -27.29
N ILE A 196 1.66 5.16 -27.30
CA ILE A 196 2.67 4.34 -26.63
C ILE A 196 4.06 4.59 -27.23
N ARG A 197 4.15 4.61 -28.56
CA ARG A 197 5.41 4.85 -29.27
C ARG A 197 5.94 6.24 -28.97
N ILE A 198 5.12 7.29 -29.08
CA ILE A 198 5.51 8.68 -28.80
C ILE A 198 5.94 8.84 -27.34
N TRP A 199 5.21 8.23 -26.40
CA TRP A 199 5.59 8.21 -24.98
C TRP A 199 6.98 7.61 -24.79
N ASN A 200 7.20 6.39 -25.30
CA ASN A 200 8.44 5.65 -25.09
C ASN A 200 9.64 6.25 -25.82
N GLU A 201 9.45 6.74 -27.05
CA GLU A 201 10.55 7.21 -27.90
C GLU A 201 10.89 8.70 -27.69
N THR A 202 9.92 9.51 -27.22
CA THR A 202 10.07 10.97 -27.17
C THR A 202 9.70 11.57 -25.82
N ASP A 203 8.48 11.36 -25.31
CA ASP A 203 7.96 12.18 -24.21
C ASP A 203 8.46 11.76 -22.82
N ARG A 204 8.72 10.46 -22.61
CA ARG A 204 9.20 9.91 -21.33
C ARG A 204 10.56 10.49 -20.90
N GLU A 205 11.48 10.69 -21.86
CA GLU A 205 12.82 11.24 -21.59
C GLU A 205 12.81 12.75 -21.31
N ARG A 206 11.70 13.43 -21.57
CA ARG A 206 11.58 14.89 -21.44
C ARG A 206 11.18 15.33 -20.02
N ASN A 207 11.15 14.42 -19.05
CA ASN A 207 10.64 14.65 -17.68
C ASN A 207 9.23 15.27 -17.67
N LEU A 208 8.41 14.96 -18.69
CA LEU A 208 6.98 15.20 -18.62
C LEU A 208 6.44 14.23 -17.57
N LEU A 209 6.13 14.73 -16.38
CA LEU A 209 5.95 13.96 -15.15
C LEU A 209 4.90 12.82 -15.20
N LYS A 210 4.09 12.72 -16.25
CA LYS A 210 2.95 11.79 -16.42
C LYS A 210 2.69 11.55 -17.92
N VAL A 211 1.97 10.49 -18.31
CA VAL A 211 1.54 10.25 -19.72
C VAL A 211 0.43 11.20 -20.17
N ARG A 212 -0.22 11.90 -19.23
CA ARG A 212 -1.32 12.85 -19.51
C ARG A 212 -1.02 13.90 -20.62
N PRO A 213 0.18 14.49 -20.73
CA PRO A 213 0.54 15.41 -21.81
C PRO A 213 0.65 14.71 -23.18
N THR A 214 1.09 13.46 -23.21
CA THR A 214 1.17 12.62 -24.42
C THR A 214 -0.22 12.18 -24.87
N LEU A 215 -1.10 11.80 -23.94
CA LEU A 215 -2.54 11.59 -24.21
C LEU A 215 -3.25 12.86 -24.69
N ARG A 216 -2.71 14.04 -24.35
CA ARG A 216 -3.18 15.36 -24.80
C ARG A 216 -2.68 15.73 -26.20
N VAL A 217 -2.27 14.76 -27.02
CA VAL A 217 -1.76 14.97 -28.40
C VAL A 217 -2.38 16.23 -29.01
N ARG A 218 -1.57 17.30 -29.14
CA ARG A 218 -1.99 18.58 -29.71
C ARG A 218 -2.33 18.37 -31.19
N LEU A 219 -3.59 18.08 -31.48
CA LEU A 219 -4.16 18.19 -32.81
C LEU A 219 -4.21 19.67 -33.20
N VAL A 220 -3.14 20.18 -33.80
CA VAL A 220 -3.15 21.47 -34.49
C VAL A 220 -3.92 21.27 -35.80
N VAL A 221 -5.25 21.37 -35.75
CA VAL A 221 -6.08 21.51 -36.95
C VAL A 221 -5.80 22.91 -37.51
N LYS A 222 -5.18 23.00 -38.69
CA LYS A 222 -4.92 24.28 -39.38
C LYS A 222 -6.23 25.03 -39.62
N TYR A 223 -6.45 26.11 -38.88
CA TYR A 223 -7.57 27.03 -39.07
C TYR A 223 -7.40 27.81 -40.38
N SER A 224 -8.33 27.69 -41.33
CA SER A 224 -8.57 28.73 -42.33
C SER A 224 -9.66 29.67 -41.83
N GLN A 225 -9.29 30.92 -41.56
CA GLN A 225 -10.21 31.99 -41.17
C GLN A 225 -11.23 32.25 -42.29
N ARG A 226 -12.49 31.83 -42.09
CA ARG A 226 -13.76 32.49 -42.52
C ARG A 226 -14.93 31.52 -42.41
N ALA A 227 -15.48 31.36 -41.22
CA ALA A 227 -16.91 31.10 -40.98
C ALA A 227 -17.16 31.07 -39.47
N ALA A 228 -18.04 31.95 -38.99
CA ALA A 228 -18.53 31.93 -37.64
C ALA A 228 -19.53 30.77 -37.45
N VAL A 229 -19.12 29.68 -36.78
CA VAL A 229 -20.04 28.64 -36.26
C VAL A 229 -19.45 28.03 -34.98
N PRO A 230 -20.19 27.97 -33.85
CA PRO A 230 -19.71 27.49 -32.54
C PRO A 230 -19.58 25.96 -32.43
N LEU A 231 -19.45 25.23 -33.55
CA LEU A 231 -19.36 23.76 -33.58
C LEU A 231 -17.92 23.21 -33.59
N VAL A 232 -16.91 24.03 -33.86
CA VAL A 232 -15.51 23.59 -34.02
C VAL A 232 -14.82 23.31 -32.67
N ALA A 233 -15.44 23.68 -31.55
CA ALA A 233 -15.00 23.30 -30.21
C ALA A 233 -15.29 21.83 -29.86
N LYS A 234 -16.12 21.11 -30.64
CA LYS A 234 -16.58 19.75 -30.32
C LYS A 234 -15.62 18.63 -30.75
N THR A 235 -14.76 18.84 -31.74
CA THR A 235 -13.90 17.77 -32.31
C THR A 235 -12.57 17.63 -31.59
N VAL A 236 -11.97 18.76 -31.18
CA VAL A 236 -10.75 18.76 -30.35
C VAL A 236 -10.99 18.05 -29.01
N GLN A 237 -12.24 18.01 -28.56
CA GLN A 237 -12.71 17.42 -27.31
C GLN A 237 -13.15 15.95 -27.41
N MET A 238 -12.88 15.24 -28.51
CA MET A 238 -13.15 13.78 -28.61
C MET A 238 -11.89 12.92 -28.64
N ALA A 239 -10.78 13.42 -29.21
CA ALA A 239 -9.50 12.71 -29.18
C ALA A 239 -8.66 13.05 -27.93
N THR A 240 -8.80 14.25 -27.36
CA THR A 240 -8.06 14.68 -26.15
C THR A 240 -8.67 14.25 -24.82
N THR A 241 -9.76 13.48 -24.88
CA THR A 241 -10.69 13.29 -23.76
C THR A 241 -10.88 11.85 -23.34
N LEU A 242 -10.46 10.90 -24.15
CA LEU A 242 -10.73 9.49 -23.89
C LEU A 242 -9.97 8.91 -22.68
N VAL A 243 -8.96 9.61 -22.16
CA VAL A 243 -8.21 9.15 -20.97
C VAL A 243 -8.09 10.24 -19.90
N PRO A 244 -7.90 11.54 -20.23
CA PRO A 244 -7.95 12.59 -19.21
C PRO A 244 -9.36 13.02 -18.77
N GLN A 245 -10.44 12.81 -19.55
CA GLN A 245 -11.80 13.21 -19.12
C GLN A 245 -12.52 12.22 -18.22
N LEU A 246 -11.98 11.03 -17.96
CA LEU A 246 -12.46 10.25 -16.81
C LEU A 246 -12.21 11.01 -15.49
N PHE A 247 -11.29 11.99 -15.46
CA PHE A 247 -10.98 12.74 -14.23
C PHE A 247 -10.77 14.27 -14.35
N SER A 248 -10.75 14.91 -15.53
CA SER A 248 -10.38 16.33 -15.66
C SER A 248 -11.35 17.28 -16.40
N SER A 249 -12.59 16.90 -16.70
CA SER A 249 -13.62 17.85 -17.20
C SER A 249 -14.70 18.14 -16.16
N CYS A 250 -14.27 18.26 -14.91
CA CYS A 250 -15.14 18.52 -13.77
C CYS A 250 -15.19 20.01 -13.31
N THR A 251 -15.16 21.00 -14.21
CA THR A 251 -15.14 22.42 -13.77
C THR A 251 -15.87 23.48 -14.59
N GLN A 252 -16.75 23.22 -15.58
CA GLN A 252 -17.55 24.31 -16.21
C GLN A 252 -19.04 23.99 -16.49
N PRO A 253 -19.97 24.98 -16.28
CA PRO A 253 -21.43 24.83 -16.46
C PRO A 253 -21.90 25.21 -17.89
N PRO A 254 -23.20 25.08 -18.27
CA PRO A 254 -24.03 23.87 -18.32
C PRO A 254 -24.69 23.74 -19.72
N LYS A 255 -24.17 22.92 -20.66
CA LYS A 255 -24.88 22.58 -21.92
C LYS A 255 -24.54 21.20 -22.51
N PHE A 256 -24.34 20.17 -21.67
CA PHE A 256 -24.12 18.79 -22.10
C PHE A 256 -25.13 17.85 -21.45
N THR A 257 -26.31 17.67 -22.04
CA THR A 257 -27.46 16.95 -21.43
C THR A 257 -27.34 15.41 -21.41
N GLY A 258 -26.31 14.80 -22.01
CA GLY A 258 -26.08 13.35 -21.95
C GLY A 258 -25.06 12.95 -20.88
N CYS A 259 -23.92 13.62 -20.85
CA CYS A 259 -22.87 13.40 -19.85
C CYS A 259 -23.30 13.89 -18.45
N THR A 260 -24.29 14.79 -18.34
CA THR A 260 -24.82 15.29 -17.06
C THR A 260 -25.51 14.24 -16.20
N ARG A 261 -26.04 13.15 -16.75
CA ARG A 261 -26.79 12.16 -15.94
C ARG A 261 -25.84 11.27 -15.13
N ASP A 262 -24.74 10.82 -15.73
CA ASP A 262 -23.73 9.99 -15.05
C ASP A 262 -22.70 10.84 -14.26
N THR A 263 -22.46 12.10 -14.66
CA THR A 263 -21.61 13.02 -13.88
C THR A 263 -22.29 13.55 -12.61
N THR A 264 -23.61 13.71 -12.55
CA THR A 264 -24.28 14.05 -11.27
C THR A 264 -24.07 12.93 -10.24
N THR A 265 -23.82 11.70 -10.69
CA THR A 265 -23.47 10.52 -9.89
C THR A 265 -21.98 10.43 -9.55
N ALA A 266 -21.06 10.76 -10.47
CA ALA A 266 -19.61 10.74 -10.23
C ALA A 266 -19.08 11.98 -9.48
N TYR A 267 -19.80 13.10 -9.48
CA TYR A 267 -19.54 14.19 -8.51
C TYR A 267 -20.15 13.91 -7.14
N SER A 268 -21.12 13.00 -7.12
CA SER A 268 -21.81 12.58 -5.91
C SER A 268 -20.83 11.91 -4.92
N THR A 269 -19.82 11.17 -5.43
CA THR A 269 -18.69 10.61 -4.67
C THR A 269 -17.77 11.67 -4.06
N LEU A 270 -17.54 12.81 -4.74
CA LEU A 270 -16.81 13.95 -4.15
C LEU A 270 -17.65 14.69 -3.11
N SER A 271 -18.97 14.73 -3.25
CA SER A 271 -19.86 15.30 -2.21
C SER A 271 -20.07 14.38 -1.00
N VAL A 272 -19.85 13.06 -1.15
CA VAL A 272 -19.85 12.07 -0.05
C VAL A 272 -18.69 12.30 0.93
N LEU A 273 -17.66 13.06 0.55
CA LEU A 273 -16.59 13.56 1.43
C LEU A 273 -17.09 14.43 2.60
N SER A 274 -18.37 14.79 2.62
CA SER A 274 -19.03 15.50 3.73
C SER A 274 -19.93 14.62 4.60
N VAL A 275 -20.13 13.34 4.23
CA VAL A 275 -20.96 12.40 4.98
C VAL A 275 -20.19 11.95 6.21
N ARG A 276 -20.51 12.53 7.36
CA ARG A 276 -20.16 11.99 8.66
C ARG A 276 -21.17 10.87 8.96
N PRO A 277 -20.77 9.59 9.05
CA PRO A 277 -21.66 8.54 9.55
C PRO A 277 -22.30 9.01 10.86
N SER A 278 -23.63 8.96 10.98
CA SER A 278 -24.28 9.42 12.20
C SER A 278 -23.95 8.48 13.34
N MET A 279 -23.26 9.00 14.37
CA MET A 279 -22.63 8.18 15.43
C MET A 279 -23.55 7.84 16.60
N ILE A 280 -24.87 7.92 16.37
CA ILE A 280 -25.92 7.57 17.33
C ILE A 280 -25.76 6.12 17.83
N TRP A 281 -25.10 5.27 17.05
CA TRP A 281 -24.87 3.87 17.37
C TRP A 281 -23.90 3.62 18.53
N LYS A 282 -22.94 4.52 18.80
CA LYS A 282 -22.04 4.36 19.94
C LYS A 282 -22.82 4.26 21.26
N ASN A 283 -23.80 5.14 21.45
CA ASN A 283 -24.68 5.13 22.62
C ASN A 283 -25.56 3.88 22.70
N LYS A 284 -25.78 3.20 21.56
CA LYS A 284 -26.59 1.98 21.46
C LYS A 284 -25.79 0.72 21.78
N PHE A 285 -24.52 0.64 21.34
CA PHE A 285 -23.69 -0.56 21.42
C PHE A 285 -22.59 -0.49 22.49
N ALA A 286 -22.19 0.71 22.94
CA ALA A 286 -21.13 0.94 23.91
C ALA A 286 -21.39 2.21 24.75
N PRO A 287 -22.32 2.17 25.71
CA PRO A 287 -22.70 3.34 26.51
C PRO A 287 -21.65 3.75 27.56
N ILE A 288 -20.65 2.90 27.85
CA ILE A 288 -19.58 3.15 28.83
C ILE A 288 -18.31 3.59 28.09
N PRO A 289 -17.64 4.68 28.49
CA PRO A 289 -16.44 5.17 27.80
C PRO A 289 -15.30 4.15 27.91
N PRO A 290 -14.61 3.85 26.80
CA PRO A 290 -13.43 3.00 26.78
C PRO A 290 -12.28 3.40 27.71
N GLN A 291 -11.40 2.45 28.01
CA GLN A 291 -10.10 2.74 28.62
C GLN A 291 -9.11 3.33 27.60
N GLU A 292 -8.07 4.04 28.06
CA GLU A 292 -7.04 4.55 27.16
C GLU A 292 -6.19 3.42 26.56
N ASP A 293 -6.29 3.21 25.24
CA ASP A 293 -5.45 2.25 24.52
C ASP A 293 -5.19 2.75 23.08
N ASN A 294 -4.00 2.47 22.53
CA ASN A 294 -3.58 2.85 21.17
C ASN A 294 -4.01 1.83 20.09
N THR A 295 -4.65 0.71 20.48
CA THR A 295 -5.11 -0.35 19.55
C THR A 295 -6.06 0.16 18.47
N TRP A 296 -6.72 1.31 18.67
CA TRP A 296 -7.57 1.96 17.67
C TRP A 296 -6.82 2.38 16.39
N LEU A 297 -5.53 2.75 16.49
CA LEU A 297 -4.76 3.19 15.32
C LEU A 297 -4.63 2.04 14.31
N ASN A 298 -4.40 0.81 14.79
CA ASN A 298 -4.33 -0.38 13.97
C ASN A 298 -5.68 -0.68 13.30
N ILE A 299 -6.80 -0.49 14.02
CA ILE A 299 -8.16 -0.67 13.48
C ILE A 299 -8.46 0.33 12.35
N LEU A 300 -7.97 1.58 12.45
CA LEU A 300 -8.14 2.55 11.37
C LEU A 300 -7.30 2.22 10.14
N ILE A 301 -6.04 1.81 10.35
CA ILE A 301 -5.14 1.38 9.25
C ILE A 301 -5.78 0.22 8.48
N ASP A 302 -6.30 -0.76 9.22
CA ASP A 302 -7.03 -1.91 8.71
C ASP A 302 -8.30 -1.50 7.92
N MET A 303 -9.07 -0.53 8.43
CA MET A 303 -10.29 -0.06 7.77
C MET A 303 -10.02 0.81 6.54
N ILE A 304 -8.91 1.55 6.51
CA ILE A 304 -8.47 2.32 5.34
C ILE A 304 -8.17 1.38 4.17
N THR A 305 -7.49 0.26 4.43
CA THR A 305 -7.08 -0.69 3.39
C THR A 305 -8.25 -1.50 2.81
N LEU A 306 -9.19 -1.97 3.64
CA LEU A 306 -10.32 -2.78 3.18
C LEU A 306 -11.53 -1.97 2.70
N GLY A 307 -11.80 -0.83 3.35
CA GLY A 307 -13.03 -0.08 3.10
C GLY A 307 -13.06 0.67 1.77
N ALA A 308 -11.90 1.02 1.20
CA ALA A 308 -11.85 1.67 -0.12
C ALA A 308 -12.44 0.77 -1.22
N LEU A 309 -12.09 -0.53 -1.21
CA LEU A 309 -12.62 -1.52 -2.15
C LEU A 309 -14.11 -1.79 -1.94
N GLY A 310 -14.50 -1.99 -0.68
CA GLY A 310 -15.88 -2.29 -0.32
C GLY A 310 -16.88 -1.18 -0.63
N THR A 311 -16.41 0.06 -0.74
CA THR A 311 -17.25 1.25 -0.96
C THR A 311 -17.23 1.72 -2.41
N ALA A 312 -16.07 1.76 -3.06
CA ALA A 312 -15.94 2.16 -4.46
C ALA A 312 -16.28 1.01 -5.42
N GLY A 313 -15.96 -0.24 -5.07
CA GLY A 313 -16.23 -1.44 -5.87
C GLY A 313 -17.66 -1.55 -6.38
N PRO A 314 -18.66 -1.56 -5.49
CA PRO A 314 -20.06 -1.69 -5.88
C PRO A 314 -20.52 -0.57 -6.83
N LEU A 315 -20.00 0.65 -6.64
CA LEU A 315 -20.31 1.80 -7.48
C LEU A 315 -19.78 1.60 -8.91
N PHE A 316 -18.49 1.32 -9.05
CA PHE A 316 -17.87 1.08 -10.36
C PHE A 316 -18.50 -0.13 -11.05
N ASN A 317 -18.74 -1.21 -10.30
CA ASN A 317 -19.39 -2.41 -10.82
C ASN A 317 -20.80 -2.09 -11.35
N THR A 318 -21.59 -1.28 -10.61
CA THR A 318 -22.93 -0.86 -11.03
C THR A 318 -22.90 0.10 -12.22
N MET A 319 -21.96 1.04 -12.25
CA MET A 319 -21.77 1.95 -13.39
C MET A 319 -21.40 1.18 -14.66
N LEU A 320 -20.42 0.28 -14.56
CA LEU A 320 -19.95 -0.51 -15.69
C LEU A 320 -21.04 -1.46 -16.18
N LYS A 321 -21.76 -2.17 -15.30
CA LYS A 321 -22.92 -3.02 -15.69
C LYS A 321 -23.98 -2.26 -16.50
N ASN A 322 -24.17 -0.98 -16.22
CA ASN A 322 -25.13 -0.12 -16.91
C ASN A 322 -24.58 0.53 -18.20
N HIS A 323 -23.29 0.35 -18.48
CA HIS A 323 -22.63 0.88 -19.66
C HIS A 323 -22.84 -0.03 -20.89
N ALA A 324 -22.92 0.58 -22.06
CA ALA A 324 -23.34 -0.07 -23.31
C ALA A 324 -22.53 -1.32 -23.67
N TRP A 325 -21.22 -1.30 -23.41
CA TRP A 325 -20.31 -2.41 -23.73
C TRP A 325 -20.55 -3.63 -22.83
N PHE A 326 -20.84 -3.40 -21.55
CA PHE A 326 -21.03 -4.48 -20.57
C PHE A 326 -22.45 -5.02 -20.56
N ALA A 327 -23.42 -4.22 -21.01
CA ALA A 327 -24.82 -4.61 -21.19
C ALA A 327 -24.93 -5.69 -22.29
N GLY A 328 -24.82 -6.97 -21.88
CA GLY A 328 -24.84 -8.14 -22.76
C GLY A 328 -23.59 -9.03 -22.67
N SER A 329 -22.55 -8.59 -21.95
CA SER A 329 -21.37 -9.39 -21.62
C SER A 329 -21.56 -10.18 -20.32
N ALA A 330 -20.74 -11.22 -20.09
CA ALA A 330 -20.76 -11.95 -18.81
C ALA A 330 -20.49 -10.99 -17.65
N LEU A 331 -21.22 -11.17 -16.54
CA LEU A 331 -21.12 -10.37 -15.30
C LEU A 331 -19.66 -10.16 -14.86
N ASP A 332 -18.81 -11.13 -15.14
CA ASP A 332 -17.39 -11.20 -14.83
C ASP A 332 -16.59 -10.06 -15.49
N ASN A 333 -16.91 -9.65 -16.73
CA ASN A 333 -16.13 -8.63 -17.44
C ASN A 333 -16.21 -7.24 -16.78
N ALA A 334 -17.38 -6.86 -16.25
CA ALA A 334 -17.56 -5.60 -15.53
C ALA A 334 -16.84 -5.63 -14.18
N LYS A 335 -16.85 -6.80 -13.53
CA LYS A 335 -16.17 -7.02 -12.25
C LYS A 335 -14.65 -7.00 -12.41
N ASP A 336 -14.11 -7.68 -13.43
CA ASP A 336 -12.68 -7.68 -13.75
C ASP A 336 -12.16 -6.28 -14.13
N THR A 337 -12.97 -5.53 -14.89
CA THR A 337 -12.65 -4.12 -15.19
C THR A 337 -12.65 -3.27 -13.92
N THR A 338 -13.62 -3.48 -13.03
CA THR A 338 -13.66 -2.81 -11.71
C THR A 338 -12.42 -3.15 -10.87
N MET A 339 -12.03 -4.42 -10.85
CA MET A 339 -10.84 -4.89 -10.15
C MET A 339 -9.55 -4.29 -10.70
N THR A 340 -9.43 -4.17 -12.03
CA THR A 340 -8.26 -3.55 -12.67
C THR A 340 -8.16 -2.06 -12.30
N LEU A 341 -9.29 -1.35 -12.27
CA LEU A 341 -9.35 0.06 -11.85
C LEU A 341 -9.02 0.26 -10.37
N LEU A 342 -9.48 -0.65 -9.50
CA LEU A 342 -9.32 -0.53 -8.05
C LEU A 342 -8.04 -1.17 -7.51
N GLY A 343 -7.50 -2.18 -8.17
CA GLY A 343 -6.28 -2.89 -7.79
C GLY A 343 -5.07 -1.95 -7.69
N GLN A 344 -5.01 -0.94 -8.56
CA GLN A 344 -3.99 0.13 -8.52
C GLN A 344 -4.04 0.95 -7.22
N GLY A 345 -5.21 1.09 -6.57
CA GLY A 345 -5.33 1.80 -5.29
C GLY A 345 -4.96 0.97 -4.08
N THR A 346 -5.10 -0.36 -4.16
CA THR A 346 -4.79 -1.27 -3.04
C THR A 346 -3.28 -1.40 -2.78
N THR A 347 -2.46 -1.29 -3.82
CA THR A 347 -0.99 -1.28 -3.72
C THR A 347 -0.49 -0.04 -3.01
N THR A 348 -1.13 1.10 -3.26
CA THR A 348 -0.69 2.42 -2.78
C THR A 348 -1.17 2.70 -1.35
N ALA A 349 -2.21 2.02 -0.88
CA ALA A 349 -2.83 2.24 0.44
C ALA A 349 -1.87 2.17 1.64
N LYS A 350 -0.79 1.39 1.55
CA LYS A 350 0.23 1.26 2.61
C LYS A 350 1.09 2.51 2.76
N ASP A 351 1.27 3.28 1.69
CA ASP A 351 2.22 4.40 1.63
C ASP A 351 1.59 5.75 2.02
N VAL A 352 0.26 5.79 2.16
CA VAL A 352 -0.53 7.02 2.39
C VAL A 352 -0.77 7.31 3.89
N LEU A 353 -0.40 6.38 4.77
CA LEU A 353 -0.71 6.48 6.20
C LEU A 353 0.22 7.47 6.92
N PRO A 354 -0.32 8.44 7.68
CA PRO A 354 0.51 9.37 8.45
C PRO A 354 1.27 8.64 9.58
N PRO A 355 2.50 9.07 9.93
CA PRO A 355 3.25 8.50 11.04
C PRO A 355 2.50 8.65 12.37
N GLY A 356 2.44 7.55 13.14
CA GLY A 356 1.51 7.32 14.25
C GLY A 356 1.82 8.01 15.57
N ASP A 357 1.80 9.34 15.61
CA ASP A 357 1.89 10.08 16.88
C ASP A 357 0.69 11.01 17.10
N LYS A 358 -0.21 10.58 18.01
CA LYS A 358 -0.98 11.36 19.02
C LYS A 358 -2.43 10.87 19.16
N ALA A 359 -2.77 10.31 20.32
CA ALA A 359 -3.68 10.91 21.30
C ALA A 359 -4.11 9.86 22.34
N LYS A 360 -3.99 10.22 23.63
CA LYS A 360 -4.51 9.47 24.77
C LYS A 360 -5.98 9.84 24.99
N TRP A 361 -6.79 8.86 25.39
CA TRP A 361 -8.25 8.94 25.39
C TRP A 361 -8.83 9.72 26.58
N THR A 362 -9.59 10.78 26.31
CA THR A 362 -10.40 11.49 27.31
C THR A 362 -11.88 11.51 26.90
N PRO A 363 -12.82 11.96 27.74
CA PRO A 363 -14.21 12.21 27.33
C PRO A 363 -14.33 13.15 26.12
N GLU A 364 -13.38 14.06 25.92
CA GLU A 364 -13.24 14.86 24.68
C GLU A 364 -12.82 14.01 23.45
N GLY A 365 -12.25 12.82 23.67
CA GLY A 365 -11.89 11.81 22.65
C GLY A 365 -13.07 11.11 21.97
N GLN A 366 -14.30 11.25 22.50
CA GLN A 366 -15.51 10.74 21.85
C GLN A 366 -15.85 11.49 20.54
N ASP A 367 -15.59 12.80 20.52
CA ASP A 367 -15.63 13.62 19.30
C ASP A 367 -14.47 13.27 18.35
N GLU A 368 -13.37 12.75 18.90
CA GLU A 368 -12.18 12.33 18.16
C GLU A 368 -12.37 11.01 17.42
N PHE A 369 -13.02 9.97 17.98
CA PHE A 369 -13.44 8.78 17.20
C PHE A 369 -14.30 9.17 16.00
N SER A 370 -15.11 10.22 16.17
CA SER A 370 -15.91 10.76 15.08
C SER A 370 -15.05 11.44 14.01
N ALA A 371 -14.02 12.16 14.44
CA ALA A 371 -12.98 12.70 13.57
C ALA A 371 -12.18 11.58 12.89
N TYR A 372 -11.90 10.45 13.56
CA TYR A 372 -11.15 9.30 13.05
C TYR A 372 -11.89 8.54 11.94
N LEU A 373 -13.21 8.32 12.08
CA LEU A 373 -14.01 7.81 10.95
C LEU A 373 -14.01 8.79 9.77
N GLY A 374 -14.03 10.10 10.04
CA GLY A 374 -13.82 11.13 9.02
C GLY A 374 -12.45 11.05 8.35
N GLN A 375 -11.39 10.73 9.11
CA GLN A 375 -10.04 10.51 8.58
C GLN A 375 -9.94 9.26 7.72
N VAL A 376 -10.70 8.19 8.02
CA VAL A 376 -10.75 6.98 7.18
C VAL A 376 -11.37 7.29 5.82
N VAL A 377 -12.51 7.99 5.81
CA VAL A 377 -13.17 8.43 4.57
C VAL A 377 -12.26 9.38 3.78
N TYR A 378 -11.55 10.28 4.47
CA TYR A 378 -10.53 11.14 3.85
C TYR A 378 -9.34 10.33 3.30
N GLY A 379 -8.89 9.31 4.03
CA GLY A 379 -7.84 8.37 3.62
C GLY A 379 -8.21 7.63 2.34
N TRP A 380 -9.45 7.14 2.22
CA TRP A 380 -9.94 6.54 0.98
C TRP A 380 -9.90 7.53 -0.20
N SER A 381 -10.22 8.80 0.03
CA SER A 381 -10.11 9.85 -1.00
C SER A 381 -8.66 10.08 -1.44
N ASN A 382 -7.72 10.10 -0.49
CA ASN A 382 -6.31 10.28 -0.79
C ASN A 382 -5.73 9.08 -1.55
N ILE A 383 -6.06 7.85 -1.13
CA ILE A 383 -5.67 6.61 -1.83
C ILE A 383 -6.24 6.59 -3.23
N THR A 384 -7.52 6.95 -3.40
CA THR A 384 -8.15 7.03 -4.74
C THR A 384 -7.42 8.06 -5.60
N SER A 385 -7.04 9.20 -5.04
CA SER A 385 -6.29 10.23 -5.76
C SER A 385 -4.92 9.72 -6.20
N GLN A 386 -4.19 9.00 -5.34
CA GLN A 386 -2.88 8.42 -5.67
C GLN A 386 -2.97 7.26 -6.66
N ALA A 387 -3.97 6.39 -6.54
CA ALA A 387 -4.26 5.35 -7.53
C ALA A 387 -4.44 5.94 -8.95
N LEU A 388 -5.05 7.13 -9.04
CA LEU A 388 -5.20 7.88 -10.29
C LEU A 388 -3.94 8.62 -10.73
N GLU A 389 -2.97 8.84 -9.85
CA GLU A 389 -1.65 9.27 -10.25
C GLU A 389 -0.86 8.09 -10.82
N ASP A 390 -0.93 6.93 -10.17
CA ASP A 390 -0.26 5.69 -10.56
C ASP A 390 -0.78 5.15 -11.89
N LEU A 391 -2.11 5.12 -12.10
CA LEU A 391 -2.75 4.73 -13.36
C LEU A 391 -2.31 5.62 -14.54
N PHE A 392 -1.84 6.84 -14.29
CA PHE A 392 -1.39 7.78 -15.33
C PHE A 392 0.11 8.08 -15.26
N SER A 393 0.85 7.30 -14.47
CA SER A 393 2.29 7.50 -14.23
C SER A 393 3.13 7.29 -15.49
N GLY A 394 2.70 6.40 -16.38
CA GLY A 394 3.43 6.03 -17.59
C GLY A 394 4.44 4.92 -17.42
N THR A 395 4.35 4.20 -16.31
CA THR A 395 4.96 2.88 -16.17
C THR A 395 4.31 1.90 -17.14
N ASN A 396 5.01 0.82 -17.49
CA ASN A 396 4.45 -0.21 -18.38
C ASN A 396 3.19 -0.83 -17.77
N GLU A 397 3.17 -1.00 -16.45
CA GLU A 397 2.04 -1.49 -15.67
C GLU A 397 0.83 -0.56 -15.81
N SER A 398 1.03 0.75 -15.67
CA SER A 398 -0.05 1.74 -15.84
C SER A 398 -0.57 1.80 -17.28
N MET A 399 0.30 1.66 -18.28
CA MET A 399 -0.11 1.64 -19.70
C MET A 399 -0.88 0.37 -20.06
N ASN A 400 -0.46 -0.78 -19.53
CA ASN A 400 -1.19 -2.04 -19.71
C ASN A 400 -2.56 -1.98 -19.02
N ALA A 401 -2.64 -1.46 -17.79
CA ALA A 401 -3.90 -1.29 -17.09
C ALA A 401 -4.86 -0.36 -17.84
N LEU A 402 -4.37 0.78 -18.36
CA LEU A 402 -5.16 1.69 -19.20
C LEU A 402 -5.67 1.00 -20.47
N TRP A 403 -4.83 0.22 -21.14
CA TRP A 403 -5.23 -0.54 -22.32
C TRP A 403 -6.29 -1.59 -21.99
N GLU A 404 -6.11 -2.35 -20.91
CA GLU A 404 -7.06 -3.39 -20.50
C GLU A 404 -8.45 -2.83 -20.22
N VAL A 405 -8.53 -1.66 -19.56
CA VAL A 405 -9.82 -1.04 -19.23
C VAL A 405 -10.45 -0.31 -20.41
N MET A 406 -9.68 0.16 -21.40
CA MET A 406 -10.20 0.95 -22.53
C MET A 406 -10.45 0.16 -23.82
N SER A 407 -9.62 -0.85 -24.09
CA SER A 407 -9.60 -1.61 -25.34
C SER A 407 -10.98 -2.16 -25.71
N ASP A 408 -11.22 -2.30 -27.02
CA ASP A 408 -12.52 -2.68 -27.58
C ASP A 408 -13.66 -1.69 -27.25
N GLY A 409 -13.34 -0.48 -26.81
CA GLY A 409 -14.33 0.55 -26.51
C GLY A 409 -15.10 0.33 -25.23
N LYS A 410 -14.54 -0.43 -24.27
CA LYS A 410 -15.16 -0.70 -22.95
C LYS A 410 -15.67 0.55 -22.23
N LEU A 411 -15.00 1.69 -22.42
CA LEU A 411 -15.30 2.97 -21.76
C LEU A 411 -15.81 4.06 -22.71
N ILE A 412 -16.25 3.72 -23.93
CA ILE A 412 -16.88 4.68 -24.85
C ILE A 412 -18.37 4.42 -25.03
N GLU A 413 -19.13 5.50 -25.21
CA GLU A 413 -20.56 5.43 -25.48
C GLU A 413 -20.88 4.64 -26.75
N GLY A 414 -22.05 4.01 -26.80
CA GLY A 414 -22.49 3.27 -27.97
C GLY A 414 -23.96 2.89 -27.90
N LYS A 415 -24.44 2.26 -28.97
CA LYS A 415 -25.78 1.69 -29.09
C LYS A 415 -26.10 0.78 -27.89
N ARG A 416 -27.30 0.95 -27.32
CA ARG A 416 -27.81 0.16 -26.20
C ARG A 416 -29.16 -0.46 -26.57
N ASP A 417 -29.37 -1.71 -26.18
CA ASP A 417 -30.66 -2.41 -26.38
C ASP A 417 -31.68 -2.06 -25.28
N HIS A 418 -31.21 -1.62 -24.10
CA HIS A 418 -32.05 -1.19 -22.99
C HIS A 418 -31.45 0.06 -22.33
N TYR A 419 -32.29 1.06 -22.10
CA TYR A 419 -31.91 2.21 -21.27
C TYR A 419 -32.18 1.86 -19.81
N PRO A 420 -31.16 1.79 -18.93
CA PRO A 420 -31.40 1.55 -17.52
C PRO A 420 -32.25 2.70 -16.95
N SER A 421 -33.37 2.33 -16.33
CA SER A 421 -34.16 3.22 -15.50
C SER A 421 -33.37 3.46 -14.23
N TYR A 422 -32.75 4.63 -14.15
CA TYR A 422 -31.98 5.00 -12.97
C TYR A 422 -32.97 5.43 -11.88
N THR A 423 -33.48 4.46 -11.12
CA THR A 423 -34.46 4.71 -10.05
C THR A 423 -33.81 4.89 -8.68
N GLY A 424 -32.50 4.60 -8.55
CA GLY A 424 -31.76 4.68 -7.28
C GLY A 424 -31.00 5.98 -7.11
N ASN A 425 -31.02 6.54 -5.91
CA ASN A 425 -30.06 7.58 -5.53
C ASN A 425 -28.74 6.90 -5.19
N VAL A 426 -27.79 6.88 -6.12
CA VAL A 426 -26.49 6.24 -5.94
C VAL A 426 -25.64 6.85 -4.83
N GLN A 427 -25.90 8.10 -4.42
CA GLN A 427 -25.32 8.61 -3.18
C GLN A 427 -25.80 7.81 -1.96
N ASN A 428 -27.09 7.48 -1.90
CA ASN A 428 -27.66 6.77 -0.77
C ASN A 428 -27.16 5.32 -0.70
N GLU A 429 -27.01 4.65 -1.86
CA GLU A 429 -26.41 3.32 -1.93
C GLU A 429 -24.94 3.33 -1.49
N LEU A 430 -24.16 4.33 -1.94
CA LEU A 430 -22.78 4.50 -1.50
C LEU A 430 -22.68 4.77 0.00
N ILE A 431 -23.54 5.63 0.55
CA ILE A 431 -23.60 5.92 1.99
C ILE A 431 -23.99 4.66 2.78
N ALA A 432 -24.94 3.87 2.27
CA ALA A 432 -25.35 2.61 2.89
C ALA A 432 -24.18 1.61 2.92
N ASN A 433 -23.44 1.47 1.82
CA ASN A 433 -22.26 0.60 1.75
C ASN A 433 -21.18 1.07 2.74
N ILE A 434 -20.86 2.37 2.76
CA ILE A 434 -19.90 2.94 3.72
C ILE A 434 -20.30 2.62 5.16
N ASN A 435 -21.56 2.86 5.52
CA ASN A 435 -22.03 2.58 6.86
C ASN A 435 -21.96 1.07 7.18
N LYS A 436 -22.36 0.19 6.26
CA LYS A 436 -22.30 -1.26 6.46
C LYS A 436 -20.87 -1.72 6.72
N TYR A 437 -19.90 -1.25 5.92
CA TYR A 437 -18.49 -1.58 6.07
C TYR A 437 -17.91 -1.06 7.39
N VAL A 438 -18.13 0.22 7.69
CA VAL A 438 -17.63 0.85 8.92
C VAL A 438 -18.20 0.15 10.14
N ILE A 439 -19.51 -0.11 10.18
CA ILE A 439 -20.15 -0.78 11.32
C ILE A 439 -19.68 -2.23 11.43
N GLY A 440 -19.65 -2.99 10.32
CA GLY A 440 -19.26 -4.39 10.33
C GLY A 440 -17.82 -4.60 10.81
N PHE A 441 -16.91 -3.68 10.50
CA PHE A 441 -15.53 -3.73 10.93
C PHE A 441 -15.32 -3.17 12.35
N ALA A 442 -15.94 -2.03 12.67
CA ALA A 442 -15.68 -1.31 13.91
C ALA A 442 -16.48 -1.84 15.11
N LEU A 443 -17.65 -2.46 14.91
CA LEU A 443 -18.51 -2.90 16.00
C LEU A 443 -17.84 -3.96 16.92
N PRO A 444 -17.18 -5.02 16.39
CA PRO A 444 -16.41 -5.96 17.22
C PRO A 444 -15.36 -5.28 18.10
N ALA A 445 -14.61 -4.34 17.51
CA ALA A 445 -13.60 -3.58 18.23
C ALA A 445 -14.21 -2.66 19.28
N LEU A 446 -15.34 -2.02 18.97
CA LEU A 446 -16.05 -1.14 19.89
C LEU A 446 -16.53 -1.89 21.14
N TRP A 447 -17.12 -3.08 20.99
CA TRP A 447 -17.55 -3.88 22.14
C TRP A 447 -16.38 -4.26 23.05
N ARG A 448 -15.23 -4.62 22.46
CA ARG A 448 -14.01 -4.89 23.23
C ARG A 448 -13.56 -3.65 24.00
N GLN A 449 -13.46 -2.52 23.31
CA GLN A 449 -12.97 -1.24 23.85
C GLN A 449 -13.91 -0.69 24.94
N ALA A 450 -15.21 -0.97 24.85
CA ALA A 450 -16.22 -0.65 25.87
C ALA A 450 -16.17 -1.58 27.10
N GLY A 451 -15.26 -2.55 27.14
CA GLY A 451 -15.15 -3.53 28.21
C GLY A 451 -16.17 -4.66 28.15
N SER A 452 -16.92 -4.78 27.04
CA SER A 452 -17.94 -5.81 26.80
C SER A 452 -17.40 -7.01 26.02
N TYR A 453 -16.07 -7.15 25.82
CA TYR A 453 -15.33 -8.31 25.27
C TYR A 453 -16.17 -9.40 24.59
N THR A 454 -16.90 -9.00 23.55
CA THR A 454 -17.92 -9.86 22.96
C THR A 454 -17.23 -10.97 22.18
N PHE A 455 -17.73 -12.18 22.34
CA PHE A 455 -17.20 -13.38 21.70
C PHE A 455 -18.33 -14.25 21.14
N ILE A 456 -17.97 -15.21 20.31
CA ILE A 456 -18.89 -16.18 19.74
C ILE A 456 -18.73 -17.48 20.50
N LEU A 457 -19.79 -17.86 21.22
CA LEU A 457 -19.90 -19.13 21.92
C LEU A 457 -20.36 -20.20 20.92
N ASP A 458 -19.49 -21.18 20.67
CA ASP A 458 -19.79 -22.38 19.89
C ASP A 458 -20.45 -23.41 20.79
N SER A 459 -21.76 -23.62 20.62
CA SER A 459 -22.53 -24.55 21.46
C SER A 459 -22.12 -26.01 21.28
N GLY A 460 -21.45 -26.35 20.17
CA GLY A 460 -21.18 -27.73 19.75
C GLY A 460 -22.40 -28.51 19.26
N GLN A 461 -23.57 -27.87 19.15
CA GLN A 461 -24.85 -28.51 18.83
C GLN A 461 -25.38 -28.08 17.46
N SER A 462 -26.29 -28.89 16.90
CA SER A 462 -26.96 -28.53 15.65
C SER A 462 -28.07 -27.50 15.90
N CYS A 463 -28.50 -26.80 14.86
CA CYS A 463 -29.51 -25.73 15.00
C CYS A 463 -30.92 -26.27 15.33
N ASP A 464 -31.17 -27.54 15.06
CA ASP A 464 -32.45 -28.20 15.32
C ASP A 464 -32.54 -28.83 16.73
N ASP A 465 -31.41 -28.90 17.45
CA ASP A 465 -31.35 -29.45 18.81
C ASP A 465 -31.83 -28.43 19.84
N ASN A 466 -32.50 -28.89 20.91
CA ASN A 466 -32.86 -28.02 22.02
C ASN A 466 -31.58 -27.74 22.85
N PRO A 467 -31.11 -26.49 22.93
CA PRO A 467 -29.74 -26.23 23.36
C PRO A 467 -29.55 -26.55 24.84
N ASN A 468 -28.72 -27.55 25.16
CA ASN A 468 -28.26 -27.79 26.54
C ASN A 468 -27.16 -26.78 26.91
N ILE A 469 -27.51 -25.50 26.87
CA ILE A 469 -26.61 -24.37 27.14
C ILE A 469 -27.08 -23.51 28.33
N GLY A 470 -28.18 -23.90 28.98
CA GLY A 470 -28.77 -23.18 30.11
C GLY A 470 -27.86 -23.07 31.34
N GLU A 471 -26.77 -23.84 31.41
CA GLU A 471 -25.70 -23.67 32.40
C GLU A 471 -24.93 -22.36 32.18
N TYR A 472 -24.75 -21.94 30.92
CA TYR A 472 -23.94 -20.79 30.54
C TYR A 472 -24.75 -19.58 30.09
N LEU A 473 -26.02 -19.76 29.67
CA LEU A 473 -26.88 -18.69 29.14
C LEU A 473 -28.28 -18.72 29.79
N GLU A 474 -28.91 -17.55 29.91
CA GLU A 474 -30.33 -17.42 30.22
C GLU A 474 -31.19 -17.51 28.94
N ASP A 475 -32.46 -17.88 29.06
CA ASP A 475 -33.37 -18.11 27.93
C ASP A 475 -33.53 -16.87 27.02
N ASP A 476 -33.57 -15.67 27.61
CA ASP A 476 -33.67 -14.40 26.89
C ASP A 476 -32.40 -14.09 26.07
N THR A 477 -31.23 -14.47 26.59
CA THR A 477 -29.95 -14.34 25.92
C THR A 477 -29.85 -15.33 24.76
N ILE A 478 -30.33 -16.56 24.94
CA ILE A 478 -30.41 -17.59 23.89
C ILE A 478 -31.26 -17.07 22.72
N GLU A 479 -32.43 -16.50 22.99
CA GLU A 479 -33.34 -15.96 21.97
C GLU A 479 -32.73 -14.75 21.24
N ALA A 480 -32.09 -13.84 21.97
CA ALA A 480 -31.57 -12.59 21.40
C ALA A 480 -30.29 -12.77 20.58
N THR A 481 -29.47 -13.79 20.88
CA THR A 481 -28.09 -13.89 20.36
C THR A 481 -27.83 -15.10 19.46
N GLY A 482 -28.78 -16.02 19.38
CA GLY A 482 -28.64 -17.27 18.63
C GLY A 482 -28.51 -17.05 17.12
N VAL A 483 -27.48 -17.66 16.52
CA VAL A 483 -27.24 -17.66 15.06
C VAL A 483 -26.88 -19.06 14.61
N CYS A 484 -27.57 -19.55 13.59
CA CYS A 484 -27.27 -20.82 12.93
C CYS A 484 -26.34 -20.59 11.74
N VAL A 485 -25.15 -21.20 11.75
CA VAL A 485 -24.19 -21.18 10.63
C VAL A 485 -23.82 -22.61 10.27
N ASP A 486 -24.05 -23.01 9.02
CA ASP A 486 -23.72 -24.35 8.50
C ASP A 486 -24.24 -25.51 9.37
N ASN A 487 -25.51 -25.41 9.80
CA ASN A 487 -26.17 -26.35 10.71
C ASN A 487 -25.51 -26.51 12.09
N ARG A 488 -24.80 -25.47 12.55
CA ARG A 488 -24.23 -25.40 13.89
C ARG A 488 -24.67 -24.12 14.60
N GLN A 489 -25.07 -24.27 15.85
CA GLN A 489 -25.65 -23.20 16.64
C GLN A 489 -24.57 -22.42 17.39
N TYR A 490 -24.58 -21.09 17.22
CA TYR A 490 -23.66 -20.16 17.85
C TYR A 490 -24.42 -19.07 18.60
N TYR A 491 -23.77 -18.44 19.58
CA TYR A 491 -24.34 -17.34 20.35
C TYR A 491 -23.34 -16.19 20.47
N LEU A 492 -23.79 -14.97 20.19
CA LEU A 492 -22.98 -13.75 20.32
C LEU A 492 -23.15 -13.16 21.73
N VAL A 493 -22.18 -13.34 22.61
CA VAL A 493 -22.34 -13.10 24.06
C VAL A 493 -21.10 -12.44 24.66
N TYR A 494 -21.18 -12.02 25.92
CA TYR A 494 -20.03 -11.47 26.65
C TYR A 494 -20.03 -11.80 28.16
N PRO A 495 -18.85 -11.79 28.80
CA PRO A 495 -18.73 -11.95 30.25
C PRO A 495 -19.09 -10.65 30.99
N ASP A 496 -20.13 -10.70 31.83
CA ASP A 496 -20.59 -9.55 32.62
C ASP A 496 -20.22 -9.70 34.10
N GLY A 497 -19.37 -8.81 34.62
CA GLY A 497 -18.90 -8.89 36.00
C GLY A 497 -17.85 -10.00 36.24
N HIS A 498 -17.97 -10.67 37.38
CA HIS A 498 -17.12 -11.80 37.81
C HIS A 498 -17.71 -13.13 37.33
N ALA A 499 -16.86 -14.10 36.98
CA ALA A 499 -17.31 -15.43 36.55
C ALA A 499 -18.11 -16.17 37.62
N THR A 500 -17.78 -15.93 38.89
CA THR A 500 -18.39 -16.60 40.03
C THR A 500 -18.69 -15.59 41.13
N ASP A 501 -19.94 -15.54 41.60
CA ASP A 501 -20.34 -14.73 42.74
C ASP A 501 -20.40 -15.58 44.02
N CYS A 502 -19.47 -15.31 44.93
CA CYS A 502 -19.38 -15.99 46.22
C CYS A 502 -20.01 -15.15 47.33
N THR A 503 -21.08 -15.67 47.94
CA THR A 503 -21.76 -15.02 49.06
C THR A 503 -21.67 -15.86 50.32
N CYS A 504 -21.45 -15.22 51.47
CA CYS A 504 -21.46 -15.95 52.75
C CYS A 504 -22.91 -16.13 53.22
N LYS A 505 -23.40 -17.38 53.25
CA LYS A 505 -24.75 -17.73 53.71
C LYS A 505 -24.68 -18.57 54.98
N ILE A 506 -25.52 -18.24 55.96
CA ILE A 506 -25.73 -19.08 57.14
C ILE A 506 -26.77 -20.13 56.76
N ILE A 507 -26.32 -21.37 56.51
CA ILE A 507 -27.18 -22.45 56.00
C ILE A 507 -27.99 -23.11 57.13
N ASN A 508 -27.56 -22.97 58.40
CA ASN A 508 -28.23 -23.50 59.59
C ASN A 508 -28.35 -22.43 60.68
N ASP A 509 -29.40 -22.49 61.52
CA ASP A 509 -29.78 -21.48 62.53
C ASP A 509 -28.70 -21.07 63.55
N SER A 510 -27.52 -21.71 63.57
CA SER A 510 -26.39 -21.37 64.46
C SER A 510 -25.04 -21.92 63.98
N GLY A 511 -24.53 -21.49 62.81
CA GLY A 511 -23.20 -21.87 62.32
C GLY A 511 -22.41 -20.71 61.69
N PRO A 512 -21.07 -20.84 61.54
CA PRO A 512 -20.27 -19.87 60.78
C PRO A 512 -20.76 -19.82 59.33
N CYS A 513 -20.71 -18.64 58.72
CA CYS A 513 -21.22 -18.47 57.36
C CYS A 513 -20.42 -19.35 56.38
N GLN A 514 -21.14 -20.10 55.54
CA GLN A 514 -20.54 -20.91 54.49
C GLN A 514 -20.52 -20.08 53.20
N THR A 515 -19.35 -19.99 52.57
CA THR A 515 -19.22 -19.35 51.26
C THR A 515 -19.90 -20.23 50.22
N VAL A 516 -21.01 -19.74 49.66
CA VAL A 516 -21.70 -20.37 48.55
C VAL A 516 -21.38 -19.54 47.31
N CYS A 517 -20.66 -20.17 46.39
CA CYS A 517 -20.31 -19.61 45.09
C CYS A 517 -21.32 -20.08 44.05
N LYS A 518 -21.78 -19.17 43.21
CA LYS A 518 -22.63 -19.48 42.05
C LYS A 518 -21.95 -18.93 40.80
N ASP A 519 -21.81 -19.79 39.82
CA ASP A 519 -21.30 -19.43 38.51
C ASP A 519 -22.30 -18.48 37.83
N ASN A 520 -21.78 -17.39 37.29
CA ASN A 520 -22.53 -16.41 36.53
C ASN A 520 -22.63 -16.86 35.06
N LYS A 521 -23.66 -16.38 34.38
CA LYS A 521 -23.92 -16.71 32.98
C LYS A 521 -23.41 -15.59 32.08
N PHE A 522 -23.12 -15.92 30.81
CA PHE A 522 -22.81 -14.89 29.83
C PHE A 522 -24.07 -14.11 29.44
N SER A 523 -23.88 -12.84 29.12
CA SER A 523 -24.97 -11.90 28.81
C SER A 523 -24.97 -11.55 27.32
N ALA A 524 -26.12 -11.10 26.82
CA ALA A 524 -26.21 -10.56 25.47
C ALA A 524 -25.52 -9.18 25.38
N PRO A 525 -24.71 -8.90 24.35
CA PRO A 525 -23.96 -7.64 24.26
C PRO A 525 -24.90 -6.45 24.09
N ASN A 526 -24.47 -5.29 24.60
CA ASN A 526 -25.22 -4.05 24.45
C ASN A 526 -25.51 -3.75 22.98
N GLY A 527 -26.77 -3.42 22.69
CA GLY A 527 -27.24 -3.07 21.36
C GLY A 527 -27.64 -4.25 20.48
N ILE A 528 -27.55 -5.49 20.96
CA ILE A 528 -27.96 -6.70 20.23
C ILE A 528 -29.40 -6.60 19.67
N GLN A 529 -30.31 -5.92 20.36
CA GLN A 529 -31.69 -5.71 19.94
C GLN A 529 -31.83 -4.96 18.60
N TYR A 530 -30.81 -4.20 18.19
CA TYR A 530 -30.80 -3.45 16.93
C TYR A 530 -30.32 -4.28 15.72
N ILE A 531 -29.78 -5.48 15.97
CA ILE A 531 -29.16 -6.34 14.94
C ILE A 531 -29.61 -7.81 15.02
N SER A 532 -30.50 -8.16 15.96
CA SER A 532 -31.06 -9.50 16.16
C SER A 532 -32.43 -9.67 15.50
N GLY A 533 -32.80 -10.92 15.24
CA GLY A 533 -34.03 -11.25 14.52
C GLY A 533 -34.03 -10.68 13.10
N GLU A 534 -35.10 -9.98 12.73
CA GLU A 534 -35.22 -9.29 11.43
C GLU A 534 -34.61 -7.89 11.42
N ASN A 535 -34.07 -7.42 12.55
CA ASN A 535 -33.49 -6.08 12.64
C ASN A 535 -32.10 -6.04 12.02
N SER A 536 -31.81 -4.96 11.30
CA SER A 536 -30.46 -4.64 10.85
C SER A 536 -30.11 -3.21 11.21
N TYR A 537 -28.83 -2.99 11.52
CA TYR A 537 -28.30 -1.67 11.80
C TYR A 537 -27.34 -1.25 10.69
N TYR A 538 -27.77 -0.31 9.84
CA TYR A 538 -27.08 0.03 8.58
C TYR A 538 -26.76 -1.19 7.70
N GLY A 539 -27.66 -2.19 7.68
CA GLY A 539 -27.49 -3.40 6.88
C GLY A 539 -26.53 -4.44 7.48
N ILE A 540 -26.08 -4.26 8.74
CA ILE A 540 -25.39 -5.28 9.52
C ILE A 540 -26.39 -5.98 10.45
N THR A 541 -26.32 -7.32 10.47
CA THR A 541 -27.07 -8.19 11.38
C THR A 541 -26.14 -8.98 12.30
N ALA A 542 -26.68 -9.57 13.36
CA ALA A 542 -25.95 -10.52 14.21
C ALA A 542 -25.46 -11.74 13.39
N ASN A 543 -26.25 -12.17 12.40
CA ASN A 543 -25.87 -13.23 11.48
C ASN A 543 -24.62 -12.87 10.66
N ASP A 544 -24.50 -11.64 10.16
CA ASP A 544 -23.30 -11.21 9.44
C ASP A 544 -22.05 -11.27 10.34
N LEU A 545 -22.17 -10.76 11.58
CA LEU A 545 -21.07 -10.73 12.56
C LEU A 545 -20.58 -12.13 12.93
N VAL A 546 -21.52 -13.04 13.23
CA VAL A 546 -21.21 -14.42 13.59
C VAL A 546 -20.68 -15.16 12.37
N LYS A 547 -21.41 -15.18 11.24
CA LYS A 547 -21.00 -15.90 10.04
C LYS A 547 -19.66 -15.42 9.51
N GLY A 548 -19.41 -14.11 9.48
CA GLY A 548 -18.13 -13.53 9.05
C GLY A 548 -16.97 -13.99 9.93
N SER A 549 -17.15 -13.95 11.26
CA SER A 549 -16.12 -14.40 12.19
C SER A 549 -15.91 -15.92 12.16
N ILE A 550 -16.98 -16.72 11.95
CA ILE A 550 -16.87 -18.17 11.78
C ILE A 550 -16.12 -18.51 10.47
N ARG A 551 -16.43 -17.83 9.36
CA ARG A 551 -15.68 -17.99 8.09
C ARG A 551 -14.20 -17.67 8.29
N THR A 552 -13.88 -16.59 9.02
CA THR A 552 -12.51 -16.23 9.39
C THR A 552 -11.84 -17.32 10.23
N TRP A 553 -12.51 -17.78 11.28
CA TRP A 553 -11.99 -18.81 12.19
C TRP A 553 -11.70 -20.11 11.45
N ILE A 554 -12.63 -20.58 10.60
CA ILE A 554 -12.45 -21.77 9.77
C ILE A 554 -11.29 -21.59 8.77
N ALA A 555 -11.21 -20.45 8.08
CA ALA A 555 -10.13 -20.16 7.15
C ALA A 555 -8.75 -20.12 7.85
N ASN A 556 -8.73 -19.76 9.13
CA ASN A 556 -7.55 -19.77 9.98
C ASN A 556 -7.35 -21.10 10.72
N GLY A 557 -7.79 -22.23 10.17
CA GLY A 557 -7.57 -23.55 10.76
C GLY A 557 -8.31 -23.80 12.07
N ARG A 558 -9.41 -23.08 12.32
CA ARG A 558 -10.16 -23.07 13.59
C ARG A 558 -9.36 -22.51 14.76
N GLU A 559 -8.52 -21.52 14.49
CA GLU A 559 -7.77 -20.77 15.50
C GLU A 559 -8.19 -19.29 15.52
N ASN A 560 -8.25 -18.70 16.71
CA ASN A 560 -8.47 -17.26 16.89
C ASN A 560 -7.20 -16.46 16.50
N GLY A 561 -7.35 -15.14 16.31
CA GLY A 561 -6.21 -14.28 15.94
C GLY A 561 -5.84 -14.33 14.45
N ALA A 562 -6.81 -14.61 13.58
CA ALA A 562 -6.61 -14.56 12.12
C ALA A 562 -6.09 -13.19 11.66
N ARG A 563 -5.28 -13.20 10.59
CA ARG A 563 -4.84 -11.97 9.93
C ARG A 563 -6.03 -11.24 9.30
N ILE A 564 -5.86 -9.94 9.10
CA ILE A 564 -6.80 -9.14 8.32
C ILE A 564 -6.91 -9.68 6.88
N ALA A 565 -8.11 -9.55 6.30
CA ALA A 565 -8.35 -9.87 4.90
C ALA A 565 -7.32 -9.15 4.01
N ASP A 566 -6.82 -9.83 2.99
CA ASP A 566 -5.82 -9.25 2.09
C ASP A 566 -6.50 -8.65 0.86
N PRO A 567 -6.58 -7.31 0.72
CA PRO A 567 -7.25 -6.67 -0.41
C PRO A 567 -6.54 -6.90 -1.76
N THR A 568 -5.31 -7.44 -1.74
CA THR A 568 -4.58 -7.81 -2.96
C THR A 568 -4.96 -9.20 -3.48
N ASN A 569 -5.63 -10.02 -2.66
CA ASN A 569 -6.15 -11.31 -3.08
C ASN A 569 -7.40 -11.11 -3.95
N HIS A 570 -7.41 -11.72 -5.14
CA HIS A 570 -8.51 -11.60 -6.10
C HIS A 570 -9.88 -12.05 -5.52
N GLY A 571 -9.90 -13.11 -4.70
CA GLY A 571 -11.12 -13.60 -4.04
C GLY A 571 -11.63 -12.61 -2.99
N THR A 572 -10.75 -12.08 -2.15
CA THR A 572 -11.10 -11.05 -1.17
C THR A 572 -11.60 -9.77 -1.86
N MET A 573 -10.91 -9.30 -2.90
CA MET A 573 -11.34 -8.13 -3.67
C MET A 573 -12.71 -8.36 -4.32
N SER A 574 -12.94 -9.57 -4.85
CA SER A 574 -14.21 -10.00 -5.41
C SER A 574 -15.36 -9.91 -4.40
N ASP A 575 -15.16 -10.46 -3.20
CA ASP A 575 -16.17 -10.49 -2.15
C ASP A 575 -16.46 -9.05 -1.64
N LEU A 576 -15.43 -8.21 -1.52
CA LEU A 576 -15.57 -6.82 -1.09
C LEU A 576 -16.34 -5.97 -2.12
N ILE A 577 -16.09 -6.15 -3.42
CA ILE A 577 -16.84 -5.48 -4.49
C ILE A 577 -18.34 -5.83 -4.44
N ASP A 578 -18.68 -7.02 -3.93
CA ASP A 578 -20.06 -7.48 -3.76
C ASP A 578 -20.66 -7.12 -2.39
N VAL A 579 -19.97 -6.31 -1.57
CA VAL A 579 -20.42 -5.90 -0.23
C VAL A 579 -20.56 -7.09 0.73
N ASP A 580 -19.79 -8.17 0.52
CA ASP A 580 -19.76 -9.31 1.42
C ASP A 580 -18.86 -9.04 2.63
N VAL A 581 -19.46 -8.47 3.67
CA VAL A 581 -18.81 -8.23 4.97
C VAL A 581 -18.45 -9.52 5.73
N THR A 582 -18.88 -10.69 5.25
CA THR A 582 -18.54 -11.99 5.84
C THR A 582 -17.26 -12.60 5.25
N THR A 583 -16.54 -11.84 4.42
CA THR A 583 -15.22 -12.22 3.87
C THR A 583 -14.25 -12.61 4.99
N PRO A 584 -13.54 -13.76 4.88
CA PRO A 584 -12.55 -14.17 5.88
C PRO A 584 -11.50 -13.08 6.15
N GLY A 585 -11.27 -12.79 7.43
CA GLY A 585 -10.35 -11.76 7.91
C GLY A 585 -10.97 -10.36 8.05
N PHE A 586 -12.21 -10.13 7.57
CA PHE A 586 -12.94 -8.88 7.76
C PHE A 586 -13.50 -8.76 9.18
N MET A 587 -14.32 -9.74 9.61
CA MET A 587 -14.80 -9.88 10.98
C MET A 587 -13.96 -10.92 11.71
N ARG A 588 -13.54 -10.59 12.94
CA ARG A 588 -12.56 -11.38 13.71
C ARG A 588 -12.97 -11.55 15.19
N ILE A 589 -14.28 -11.68 15.46
CA ILE A 589 -14.76 -11.93 16.83
C ILE A 589 -14.23 -13.31 17.27
N PRO A 590 -13.59 -13.42 18.45
CA PRO A 590 -13.07 -14.70 18.93
C PRO A 590 -14.17 -15.76 19.09
N VAL A 591 -13.84 -17.01 18.75
CA VAL A 591 -14.75 -18.16 18.79
C VAL A 591 -14.22 -19.20 19.77
N CYS A 592 -15.06 -19.69 20.68
CA CYS A 592 -14.66 -20.76 21.60
C CYS A 592 -15.87 -21.52 22.18
N SER A 593 -15.59 -22.65 22.82
CA SER A 593 -16.60 -23.42 23.54
C SER A 593 -17.01 -22.71 24.85
N PRO A 594 -18.18 -23.05 25.43
CA PRO A 594 -18.68 -22.42 26.65
C PRO A 594 -17.73 -22.65 27.83
N ALA A 595 -17.23 -23.88 27.98
CA ALA A 595 -16.29 -24.25 29.03
C ALA A 595 -14.95 -23.49 28.90
N ARG A 596 -14.44 -23.30 27.68
CA ARG A 596 -13.21 -22.53 27.43
C ARG A 596 -13.40 -21.07 27.82
N ALA A 597 -14.49 -20.46 27.35
CA ALA A 597 -14.82 -19.08 27.67
C ALA A 597 -14.95 -18.85 29.19
N PHE A 598 -15.64 -19.76 29.87
CA PHE A 598 -15.88 -19.65 31.31
C PHE A 598 -14.58 -19.83 32.10
N GLN A 599 -13.75 -20.81 31.72
CA GLN A 599 -12.45 -21.01 32.34
C GLN A 599 -11.57 -19.76 32.21
N SER A 600 -11.48 -19.15 31.04
CA SER A 600 -10.68 -17.92 30.87
C SER A 600 -11.27 -16.75 31.65
N TRP A 601 -12.60 -16.66 31.74
CA TRP A 601 -13.26 -15.62 32.55
C TRP A 601 -13.00 -15.79 34.05
N ASP A 602 -12.94 -17.03 34.56
CA ASP A 602 -12.70 -17.33 35.97
C ASP A 602 -11.22 -17.22 36.37
N THR A 603 -10.31 -17.57 35.47
CA THR A 603 -8.89 -17.75 35.81
C THR A 603 -7.96 -16.66 35.26
N ALA A 604 -8.34 -15.97 34.18
CA ALA A 604 -7.50 -14.95 33.54
C ALA A 604 -8.04 -13.53 33.75
N ASN A 605 -7.12 -12.56 33.74
CA ASN A 605 -7.50 -11.15 33.79
C ASN A 605 -8.18 -10.72 32.49
N LYS A 606 -9.12 -9.77 32.59
CA LYS A 606 -9.60 -9.01 31.44
C LYS A 606 -8.39 -8.41 30.70
N ASP A 607 -8.39 -8.48 29.37
CA ASP A 607 -7.27 -8.09 28.49
C ASP A 607 -5.97 -8.87 28.61
N SER A 608 -5.99 -10.05 29.23
CA SER A 608 -4.83 -10.97 29.21
C SER A 608 -4.38 -11.33 27.79
N SER A 609 -5.28 -11.31 26.80
CA SER A 609 -4.93 -11.46 25.39
C SER A 609 -5.93 -10.76 24.44
N PRO A 610 -5.56 -10.55 23.16
CA PRO A 610 -6.48 -10.08 22.11
C PRO A 610 -7.65 -11.02 21.80
N ASN A 611 -7.70 -12.21 22.40
CA ASN A 611 -8.75 -13.20 22.15
C ASN A 611 -9.61 -13.50 23.38
N TRP A 612 -9.29 -12.90 24.55
CA TRP A 612 -10.06 -13.08 25.78
C TRP A 612 -11.57 -12.81 25.56
N PRO A 613 -12.49 -13.68 26.05
CA PRO A 613 -12.26 -14.87 26.90
C PRO A 613 -12.04 -16.19 26.12
N CYS A 614 -11.83 -16.15 24.81
CA CYS A 614 -11.59 -17.34 23.97
C CYS A 614 -10.12 -17.71 23.81
N ASP A 615 -9.27 -17.19 24.66
CA ASP A 615 -7.87 -17.53 24.73
C ASP A 615 -7.60 -18.76 25.58
N ILE A 616 -6.38 -19.25 25.50
CA ILE A 616 -5.88 -20.28 26.38
C ILE A 616 -5.41 -19.54 27.65
N PRO A 617 -6.14 -19.63 28.78
CA PRO A 617 -5.72 -18.98 30.01
C PRO A 617 -4.40 -19.58 30.49
N PRO A 618 -3.49 -18.77 31.07
CA PRO A 618 -2.25 -19.30 31.63
C PRO A 618 -2.55 -20.35 32.71
N GLY A 619 -1.73 -21.39 32.75
CA GLY A 619 -1.77 -22.40 33.81
C GLY A 619 -1.50 -21.79 35.18
N LYS A 620 -1.76 -22.55 36.25
CA LYS A 620 -1.24 -22.18 37.58
C LYS A 620 0.28 -22.14 37.54
N ASP A 621 0.82 -21.07 38.11
CA ASP A 621 2.24 -20.88 38.43
C ASP A 621 2.36 -20.95 39.96
N GLU A 622 2.97 -22.02 40.45
CA GLU A 622 3.13 -22.32 41.87
C GLU A 622 4.61 -22.38 42.27
N CYS A 623 5.54 -22.23 41.32
CA CYS A 623 6.97 -22.42 41.53
C CYS A 623 7.83 -21.31 40.91
N GLY A 624 8.83 -20.83 41.66
CA GLY A 624 9.79 -19.83 41.19
C GLY A 624 11.25 -20.32 41.30
N GLY A 625 12.22 -19.48 40.90
CA GLY A 625 13.63 -19.74 41.17
C GLY A 625 14.24 -20.93 40.41
N LEU A 626 14.00 -20.99 39.10
CA LEU A 626 14.38 -22.12 38.23
C LEU A 626 15.87 -22.16 37.86
N THR A 627 16.47 -23.35 37.97
CA THR A 627 17.82 -23.67 37.46
C THR A 627 17.75 -24.82 36.44
N PHE A 628 18.74 -24.92 35.55
CA PHE A 628 18.73 -25.87 34.43
C PHE A 628 20.08 -26.58 34.28
N VAL A 629 20.06 -27.91 34.18
CA VAL A 629 21.23 -28.77 33.95
C VAL A 629 20.90 -29.76 32.85
N ASP A 630 21.71 -29.77 31.78
CA ASP A 630 21.58 -30.72 30.66
C ASP A 630 21.82 -32.16 31.13
N GLN A 631 20.93 -33.07 30.78
CA GLN A 631 20.99 -34.51 31.04
C GLN A 631 20.73 -35.35 29.77
N THR A 632 20.83 -34.76 28.58
CA THR A 632 20.54 -35.41 27.29
C THR A 632 21.60 -36.49 26.99
N SER A 633 21.45 -37.70 27.54
CA SER A 633 22.44 -38.79 27.50
C SER A 633 21.86 -40.11 26.93
N ASP A 634 22.17 -41.29 27.47
CA ASP A 634 22.08 -42.57 26.73
C ASP A 634 20.64 -43.10 26.44
N ALA A 635 19.59 -42.41 26.90
CA ALA A 635 18.18 -42.68 26.53
C ALA A 635 17.24 -41.47 26.80
N PRO A 636 17.42 -40.29 26.19
CA PRO A 636 16.61 -39.11 26.47
C PRO A 636 15.24 -39.20 25.78
N PRO A 637 14.19 -38.58 26.34
CA PRO A 637 12.90 -38.52 25.68
C PRO A 637 12.93 -37.69 24.39
N LYS A 638 11.96 -37.97 23.51
CA LYS A 638 11.75 -37.20 22.30
C LYS A 638 11.13 -35.83 22.61
N VAL A 639 11.62 -34.80 21.94
CA VAL A 639 11.08 -33.43 22.03
C VAL A 639 9.59 -33.40 21.67
N GLU A 640 9.17 -34.17 20.67
CA GLU A 640 7.75 -34.25 20.26
C GLU A 640 6.86 -34.80 21.37
N ASP A 641 7.32 -35.81 22.11
CA ASP A 641 6.60 -36.42 23.22
C ASP A 641 6.46 -35.42 24.39
N CYS A 642 7.52 -34.66 24.70
CA CYS A 642 7.46 -33.61 25.70
C CYS A 642 6.56 -32.44 25.28
N ARG A 643 6.54 -32.06 23.99
CA ARG A 643 5.57 -31.08 23.46
C ARG A 643 4.14 -31.58 23.55
N GLN A 644 3.92 -32.89 23.51
CA GLN A 644 2.59 -33.46 23.71
C GLN A 644 2.14 -33.37 25.18
N ILE A 645 3.06 -33.46 26.15
CA ILE A 645 2.73 -33.12 27.55
C ILE A 645 2.20 -31.70 27.65
N ILE A 646 2.88 -30.72 27.04
CA ILE A 646 2.43 -29.32 27.00
C ILE A 646 1.01 -29.25 26.44
N LYS A 647 0.75 -29.85 25.28
CA LYS A 647 -0.59 -29.87 24.65
C LYS A 647 -1.67 -30.47 25.55
N ASN A 648 -1.32 -31.45 26.39
CA ASN A 648 -2.28 -32.08 27.28
C ASN A 648 -2.69 -31.19 28.46
N ILE A 649 -1.87 -30.19 28.83
CA ILE A 649 -2.09 -29.35 30.02
C ILE A 649 -2.27 -27.85 29.72
N GLU A 650 -1.79 -27.35 28.57
CA GLU A 650 -1.91 -25.93 28.20
C GLU A 650 -3.37 -25.47 28.12
N GLY A 651 -4.29 -26.39 27.78
CA GLY A 651 -5.72 -26.13 27.76
C GLY A 651 -6.40 -26.14 29.13
N ASP A 652 -5.72 -26.42 30.24
CA ASP A 652 -6.34 -26.46 31.57
C ASP A 652 -5.60 -25.57 32.57
N ALA A 653 -6.14 -24.35 32.74
CA ALA A 653 -5.61 -23.37 33.68
C ALA A 653 -5.67 -23.81 35.16
N THR A 654 -6.44 -24.85 35.48
CA THR A 654 -6.61 -25.32 36.86
C THR A 654 -5.58 -26.38 37.27
N THR A 655 -4.87 -26.94 36.29
CA THR A 655 -3.87 -28.01 36.47
C THR A 655 -2.87 -27.65 37.55
N ALA A 656 -2.84 -28.45 38.61
CA ALA A 656 -1.79 -28.41 39.63
C ALA A 656 -1.66 -29.78 40.29
N TRP A 657 -0.43 -30.19 40.54
CA TRP A 657 -0.10 -31.43 41.23
C TRP A 657 0.31 -31.13 42.66
N THR A 658 -0.36 -31.76 43.62
CA THR A 658 0.03 -31.70 45.04
C THR A 658 0.85 -32.94 45.38
N THR A 659 2.10 -32.75 45.81
CA THR A 659 3.04 -33.83 46.11
C THR A 659 3.46 -33.79 47.57
N GLN A 660 3.53 -34.97 48.21
CA GLN A 660 3.99 -35.11 49.59
C GLN A 660 5.52 -34.92 49.69
N VAL A 661 5.95 -34.18 50.70
CA VAL A 661 7.37 -33.95 51.04
C VAL A 661 7.97 -35.16 51.76
N VAL A 662 7.15 -35.87 52.55
CA VAL A 662 7.59 -36.95 53.44
C VAL A 662 8.17 -38.12 52.65
N GLY A 663 9.42 -38.46 52.96
CA GLY A 663 10.15 -39.57 52.34
C GLY A 663 10.99 -39.19 51.13
N HIS A 664 10.97 -37.93 50.68
CA HIS A 664 11.80 -37.44 49.56
C HIS A 664 11.72 -38.33 48.31
N ASN A 665 10.53 -38.86 48.02
CA ASN A 665 10.35 -39.75 46.88
C ASN A 665 10.15 -38.92 45.61
N GLN A 666 10.88 -39.24 44.55
CA GLN A 666 10.59 -38.74 43.22
C GLN A 666 9.17 -39.16 42.80
N ARG A 667 8.39 -38.21 42.30
CA ARG A 667 7.04 -38.42 41.77
C ARG A 667 6.95 -37.95 40.35
N GLU A 668 6.52 -38.84 39.46
CA GLU A 668 6.06 -38.44 38.13
C GLU A 668 4.72 -37.71 38.26
N ILE A 669 4.65 -36.52 37.68
CA ILE A 669 3.43 -35.68 37.70
C ILE A 669 2.82 -35.53 36.31
N ALA A 670 3.62 -35.66 35.25
CA ALA A 670 3.12 -35.68 33.87
C ALA A 670 3.97 -36.63 33.02
N SER A 671 3.33 -37.31 32.08
CA SER A 671 4.04 -38.17 31.13
C SER A 671 3.29 -38.30 29.81
N HIS A 672 4.04 -38.50 28.74
CA HIS A 672 3.52 -38.89 27.44
C HIS A 672 4.59 -39.66 26.66
N ALA A 673 4.25 -40.88 26.22
CA ALA A 673 5.14 -41.74 25.44
C ALA A 673 6.54 -41.85 26.07
N SER A 674 7.60 -41.34 25.44
CA SER A 674 8.96 -41.40 26.01
C SER A 674 9.24 -40.35 27.06
N CYS A 675 8.47 -39.26 27.14
CA CYS A 675 8.75 -38.12 28.02
C CYS A 675 8.06 -38.25 29.38
N HIS A 676 8.83 -38.16 30.45
CA HIS A 676 8.35 -38.16 31.82
C HIS A 676 8.83 -36.90 32.56
N PHE A 677 7.92 -36.26 33.29
CA PHE A 677 8.22 -35.10 34.13
C PHE A 677 8.05 -35.48 35.60
N GLY A 678 9.14 -35.44 36.35
CA GLY A 678 9.16 -35.80 37.76
C GLY A 678 9.60 -34.66 38.67
N VAL A 679 9.12 -34.70 39.91
CA VAL A 679 9.44 -33.74 40.98
C VAL A 679 9.73 -34.45 42.30
N GLU A 680 10.66 -33.90 43.08
CA GLU A 680 11.08 -34.44 44.37
C GLU A 680 11.42 -33.30 45.34
N ALA A 681 10.95 -33.37 46.59
CA ALA A 681 11.37 -32.40 47.61
C ALA A 681 12.82 -32.66 48.03
N THR A 682 13.69 -31.65 47.97
CA THR A 682 15.13 -31.80 48.30
C THR A 682 15.42 -31.78 49.80
N LYS A 683 14.51 -31.21 50.59
CA LYS A 683 14.56 -31.19 52.06
C LYS A 683 13.14 -31.07 52.61
N THR A 684 12.99 -31.18 53.92
CA THR A 684 11.71 -30.95 54.60
C THR A 684 11.77 -29.59 55.29
N ASN A 685 11.03 -28.59 54.81
CA ASN A 685 11.07 -27.22 55.33
C ASN A 685 9.83 -26.84 56.17
N GLY A 686 9.26 -27.81 56.88
CA GLY A 686 8.05 -27.64 57.69
C GLY A 686 6.74 -27.76 56.91
N SER A 687 6.79 -27.87 55.59
CA SER A 687 5.65 -28.24 54.75
C SER A 687 5.53 -29.76 54.62
N VAL A 688 4.29 -30.26 54.61
CA VAL A 688 4.01 -31.69 54.37
C VAL A 688 3.72 -31.99 52.90
N ASN A 689 3.28 -30.97 52.16
CA ASN A 689 3.01 -31.03 50.72
C ASN A 689 3.51 -29.76 50.04
N PHE A 690 3.88 -29.87 48.76
CA PHE A 690 4.13 -28.77 47.83
C PHE A 690 3.26 -28.90 46.58
N LYS A 691 3.07 -27.80 45.86
CA LYS A 691 2.31 -27.75 44.62
C LYS A 691 3.20 -27.39 43.44
N VAL A 692 2.95 -28.03 42.30
CA VAL A 692 3.53 -27.65 41.00
C VAL A 692 2.35 -27.39 40.08
N GLY A 693 2.29 -26.21 39.50
CA GLY A 693 1.24 -25.81 38.58
C GLY A 693 1.51 -26.27 37.15
N GLY A 694 0.45 -26.28 36.34
CA GLY A 694 0.54 -26.62 34.91
C GLY A 694 1.47 -25.70 34.13
N GLN A 695 1.46 -24.39 34.43
CA GLN A 695 2.32 -23.42 33.75
C GLN A 695 3.79 -23.65 34.07
N ASP A 696 4.11 -24.02 35.32
CA ASP A 696 5.48 -24.37 35.72
C ASP A 696 6.04 -25.48 34.81
N VAL A 697 5.26 -26.53 34.57
CA VAL A 697 5.68 -27.66 33.72
C VAL A 697 5.84 -27.23 32.25
N ILE A 698 4.92 -26.41 31.73
CA ILE A 698 4.98 -25.90 30.36
C ILE A 698 6.25 -25.07 30.15
N ASP A 699 6.52 -24.13 31.05
CA ASP A 699 7.64 -23.22 30.97
C ASP A 699 8.96 -23.97 31.09
N ILE A 700 9.06 -24.92 32.04
CA ILE A 700 10.26 -25.75 32.21
C ILE A 700 10.55 -26.59 30.96
N ILE A 701 9.54 -27.24 30.38
CA ILE A 701 9.73 -28.06 29.18
C ILE A 701 10.16 -27.17 28.00
N ASN A 702 9.50 -26.04 27.77
CA ASN A 702 9.85 -25.12 26.69
C ASN A 702 11.28 -24.57 26.84
N ASP A 703 11.65 -24.13 28.04
CA ASP A 703 12.99 -23.62 28.35
C ASP A 703 14.07 -24.71 28.21
N ALA A 704 13.79 -25.92 28.69
CA ALA A 704 14.71 -27.05 28.56
C ALA A 704 14.94 -27.41 27.08
N ILE A 705 13.87 -27.47 26.28
CA ILE A 705 13.97 -27.70 24.83
C ILE A 705 14.80 -26.59 24.17
N ALA A 706 14.51 -25.32 24.47
CA ALA A 706 15.22 -24.18 23.89
C ALA A 706 16.71 -24.18 24.25
N LYS A 707 17.08 -24.64 25.45
CA LYS A 707 18.46 -24.63 25.95
C LYS A 707 19.27 -25.86 25.54
N PHE A 708 18.66 -27.04 25.50
CA PHE A 708 19.41 -28.31 25.46
C PHE A 708 18.97 -29.32 24.39
N ALA A 709 17.87 -29.09 23.67
CA ALA A 709 17.43 -30.06 22.67
C ALA A 709 18.49 -30.27 21.58
N ARG A 710 18.84 -31.54 21.33
CA ARG A 710 19.76 -31.96 20.26
C ARG A 710 19.26 -33.24 19.61
N ASP A 711 19.33 -33.31 18.29
CA ASP A 711 18.89 -34.45 17.49
C ASP A 711 17.45 -34.94 17.78
N GLY A 712 16.56 -34.01 18.15
CA GLY A 712 15.16 -34.31 18.48
C GLY A 712 14.95 -34.94 19.86
N LEU A 713 15.99 -35.00 20.69
CA LEU A 713 15.97 -35.54 22.05
C LEU A 713 16.23 -34.44 23.08
N ILE A 714 15.71 -34.63 24.29
CA ILE A 714 15.89 -33.70 25.41
C ILE A 714 15.97 -34.47 26.72
N GLY A 715 16.93 -34.15 27.58
CA GLY A 715 16.93 -34.56 28.99
C GLY A 715 17.42 -33.38 29.82
N ALA A 716 16.72 -33.04 30.90
CA ALA A 716 17.09 -31.91 31.72
C ALA A 716 16.65 -32.11 33.16
N LYS A 717 17.37 -31.50 34.10
CA LYS A 717 16.95 -31.42 35.50
C LYS A 717 17.31 -30.08 36.10
N GLY A 718 16.75 -29.78 37.25
CA GLY A 718 17.04 -28.53 37.93
C GLY A 718 16.37 -28.43 39.28
N ASN A 719 16.62 -27.31 39.96
CA ASN A 719 15.94 -26.94 41.19
C ASN A 719 14.97 -25.79 40.94
N MET A 720 13.90 -25.76 41.72
CA MET A 720 12.90 -24.70 41.82
C MET A 720 12.37 -24.62 43.25
N ASP A 721 11.75 -23.50 43.61
CA ASP A 721 11.12 -23.27 44.91
C ASP A 721 9.60 -23.18 44.72
N CYS A 722 8.85 -24.12 45.27
CA CYS A 722 7.41 -24.25 45.07
C CYS A 722 6.59 -23.86 46.29
N ASN A 723 5.33 -23.48 46.09
CA ASN A 723 4.39 -23.18 47.17
C ASN A 723 4.09 -24.44 47.99
N GLY A 724 4.50 -24.45 49.26
CA GLY A 724 4.12 -25.45 50.24
C GLY A 724 2.98 -24.98 51.13
N ASN A 725 2.33 -25.93 51.81
CA ASN A 725 1.18 -25.65 52.66
C ASN A 725 1.47 -24.80 53.92
N VAL A 726 2.75 -24.56 54.25
CA VAL A 726 3.19 -23.73 55.39
C VAL A 726 4.24 -22.70 54.95
N LYS A 727 5.21 -23.13 54.13
CA LYS A 727 6.29 -22.28 53.57
C LYS A 727 6.61 -22.75 52.15
N SER A 728 7.43 -21.98 51.44
CA SER A 728 8.03 -22.45 50.19
C SER A 728 8.92 -23.68 50.44
N GLU A 729 8.81 -24.65 49.55
CA GLU A 729 9.50 -25.93 49.59
C GLU A 729 10.42 -26.08 48.38
N PRO A 730 11.73 -26.34 48.57
CA PRO A 730 12.65 -26.52 47.44
C PRO A 730 12.53 -27.90 46.80
N VAL A 731 12.31 -27.89 45.49
CA VAL A 731 11.98 -29.05 44.67
C VAL A 731 13.04 -29.26 43.59
N LEU A 732 13.48 -30.50 43.42
CA LEU A 732 14.23 -30.97 42.27
C LEU A 732 13.23 -31.44 41.21
N TRP A 733 13.36 -30.95 39.98
CA TRP A 733 12.56 -31.38 38.84
C TRP A 733 13.45 -32.09 37.81
N GLY A 734 12.84 -32.95 36.98
CA GLY A 734 13.55 -33.63 35.89
C GLY A 734 12.62 -34.05 34.75
N ILE A 735 13.16 -33.94 33.53
CA ILE A 735 12.64 -34.49 32.28
C ILE A 735 13.53 -35.69 31.92
N TYR A 736 12.96 -36.90 31.92
CA TYR A 736 13.68 -38.15 31.73
C TYR A 736 12.91 -39.17 30.90
#